data_AF-A0A847HL39-F1
#
_entry.id   AF-A0A847HL39-F1
#
_cell.length_a   1.000
_cell.length_b   1.000
_cell.length_c   1.000
_cell.angle_alpha   90.00
_cell.angle_beta   90.00
_cell.angle_gamma   90.00
#
_symmetry.space_group_name_H-M   'P 1'
#
loop_
_entity.id
_entity.type
_entity.pdbx_description
1 polymer ?
#
loop_
_entity_poly.entity_id
_entity_poly.type
_entity_poly.pdbx_seq_one_letter_code
_entity_poly.pdbx_strand_id
1 'polypeptide(L)'
;MKLLILLCLVCYGVLCMNSAQAAEIGFDEEFCLAEDRAEALKQLIPGTPDYYYYWCLYHQLRGENEQLEKLLEQWIKRYGHTSQVEEIRNREALLNYGKDPGKAFDHIIRKLNLRFDHQKEQTVSKSTYPSILDEKAFSSDAFINQALSEYSDLGGFEVAGVEAMIEKRLNPDQRRDLLRRMTRPQGKNMVQMIVDDLKYKHSGGFGSMNIHNQLLRSQLDQLAGKMPELLKNSNFVLAYLRKMQPGEDTNWQQNDQIKLELLEKMYQYVRPLEPLFNSLKAHLIYHILDLKRKNGVYDRALFIEYLKLPRPVSYIKQAILETNEGRNFRVDLNANYSSSTLFGRIGSDEPIVRDYLQALLVDQNDTGIFQSYIETNYLNRIFAETKIVNGIGDMEQWFSLLNAHEVKELKERIELDLLPTNRLVIRPQDQISLDVRVKNVKKLIVKIYKLNLSSFYRENMEEVTTAIDLDGLVANEERLIEYPQPEHRRHVEKFAFPELKDNGVYVVELIGNGMSSRALIRRGQLYFAERSGPAGQLFTIFNDEGEQVEDAVIMLAGQEYKPDEQGVINVPYSTSPQNRKFVVKQGDFAALHTFYHQSESYNLTGSFHIDREALVEGKTATLVFRPALTLNGMPIDVGLLKEVALLITSTDREDVVSTREISGFELFNDKESTFEFKVPEKLSHINFAVRAKIDNLSQGKKIDLNVDRRFSVNAIDRSEKTQSFFVRRSGTMHIVELLGKSGEPCAQIPVNVEVKHRYTSRTLLTTLQTDDSGRVYLGALKDIQYVRLSGADMNDHQFSPGQDQVTQPEQICARTGSEIVVPLPDAPDLKIEDICSLYEVRGGTYVEDFTGKVSSKDRGLLIKDLPAGDFELYLKQSLNTIQIKIGEGKKVRGYLVGQRRCLPLTRPMALQIVEAKPDSSGNKLVVNLTNTGRDIRVHVIAARFLPEFMIFDEFAAMQPPLLGITALSLPESRYLSGRNIGDEYRYILERRYSKIFPGNMLRRPGLLLNPWSLRKTETTTRDALGGGAWSGAVTPSAQRAPSLERSRKKDAAATSMQGFVNLDFLEEPS
;
A
#
# COMPACT_ATOMS: atom_id res chain seq x y z
N MET A 1 -36.48 -23.61 24.82
CA MET A 1 -36.04 -24.99 25.10
C MET A 1 -37.16 -25.91 25.60
N LYS A 2 -38.01 -25.51 26.57
CA LYS A 2 -39.18 -26.34 26.98
C LYS A 2 -40.28 -26.52 25.90
N LEU A 3 -40.42 -25.56 24.98
CA LEU A 3 -41.40 -25.66 23.88
C LEU A 3 -40.95 -26.65 22.77
N LEU A 4 -39.64 -26.83 22.57
CA LEU A 4 -39.10 -27.77 21.56
C LEU A 4 -39.20 -29.22 22.05
N ILE A 5 -39.07 -29.43 23.36
CA ILE A 5 -39.21 -30.76 23.99
C ILE A 5 -40.68 -31.21 23.98
N LEU A 6 -41.63 -30.29 24.10
CA LEU A 6 -43.07 -30.59 23.98
C LEU A 6 -43.48 -30.90 22.54
N LEU A 7 -42.88 -30.24 21.54
CA LEU A 7 -43.10 -30.55 20.13
C LEU A 7 -42.55 -31.93 19.75
N CYS A 8 -41.38 -32.31 20.28
CA CYS A 8 -40.80 -33.63 20.04
C CYS A 8 -41.57 -34.76 20.73
N LEU A 9 -42.16 -34.53 21.91
CA LEU A 9 -42.98 -35.55 22.59
C LEU A 9 -44.35 -35.77 21.94
N VAL A 10 -44.94 -34.73 21.34
CA VAL A 10 -46.18 -34.88 20.55
C VAL A 10 -45.89 -35.56 19.20
N CYS A 11 -44.74 -35.29 18.57
CA CYS A 11 -44.32 -36.05 17.38
C CYS A 11 -43.99 -37.52 17.69
N TYR A 12 -43.45 -37.84 18.89
CA TYR A 12 -43.18 -39.22 19.28
C TYR A 12 -44.48 -39.98 19.65
N GLY A 13 -45.48 -39.30 20.21
CA GLY A 13 -46.78 -39.89 20.53
C GLY A 13 -47.65 -40.22 19.32
N VAL A 14 -47.58 -39.41 18.24
CA VAL A 14 -48.31 -39.67 16.98
C VAL A 14 -47.67 -40.78 16.14
N LEU A 15 -46.38 -41.08 16.36
CA LEU A 15 -45.70 -42.21 15.71
C LEU A 15 -45.84 -43.56 16.44
N CYS A 16 -46.33 -43.57 17.69
CA CYS A 16 -46.53 -44.80 18.48
C CYS A 16 -48.01 -45.24 18.59
N MET A 17 -48.93 -44.61 17.85
CA MET A 17 -50.28 -45.12 17.61
C MET A 17 -50.42 -45.62 16.17
N ASN A 18 -49.68 -46.68 15.85
CA ASN A 18 -50.00 -47.61 14.76
C ASN A 18 -49.43 -48.99 15.08
N SER A 19 -49.73 -49.49 16.28
CA SER A 19 -49.80 -50.94 16.48
C SER A 19 -51.11 -51.44 15.87
N ALA A 20 -50.98 -52.41 14.95
CA ALA A 20 -52.03 -53.24 14.38
C ALA A 20 -52.84 -52.66 13.20
N GLN A 21 -52.16 -52.41 12.08
CA GLN A 21 -52.64 -52.99 10.82
C GLN A 21 -51.59 -54.00 10.38
N ALA A 22 -52.00 -55.23 10.08
CA ALA A 22 -51.18 -56.13 9.29
C ALA A 22 -50.77 -55.34 8.04
N ALA A 23 -49.45 -55.18 7.81
CA ALA A 23 -49.00 -54.66 6.54
C ALA A 23 -49.60 -55.56 5.47
N GLU A 24 -50.38 -54.99 4.55
CA GLU A 24 -50.76 -55.70 3.33
C GLU A 24 -49.46 -56.26 2.74
N ILE A 25 -49.39 -57.58 2.62
CA ILE A 25 -48.27 -58.24 1.95
C ILE A 25 -48.20 -57.59 0.56
N GLY A 26 -47.09 -56.93 0.26
CA GLY A 26 -46.91 -56.31 -1.07
C GLY A 26 -47.00 -57.40 -2.13
N PHE A 27 -47.57 -57.08 -3.30
CA PHE A 27 -47.77 -58.05 -4.39
C PHE A 27 -46.50 -58.88 -4.68
N ASP A 28 -45.32 -58.27 -4.61
CA ASP A 28 -44.01 -58.90 -4.82
C ASP A 28 -43.75 -60.08 -3.86
N GLU A 29 -44.13 -59.91 -2.59
CA GLU A 29 -43.96 -60.91 -1.54
C GLU A 29 -45.03 -62.01 -1.66
N GLU A 30 -46.26 -61.67 -2.04
CA GLU A 30 -47.32 -62.64 -2.35
C GLU A 30 -46.96 -63.47 -3.59
N PHE A 31 -46.42 -62.86 -4.64
CA PHE A 31 -45.94 -63.55 -5.84
C PHE A 31 -44.73 -64.47 -5.54
N CYS A 32 -43.81 -64.05 -4.68
CA CYS A 32 -42.63 -64.87 -4.34
C CYS A 32 -42.98 -66.07 -3.47
N LEU A 33 -43.89 -65.91 -2.51
CA LEU A 33 -44.27 -66.90 -1.50
C LEU A 33 -45.46 -67.79 -1.88
N ALA A 34 -46.22 -67.46 -2.94
CA ALA A 34 -47.34 -68.27 -3.41
C ALA A 34 -46.89 -69.67 -3.87
N GLU A 35 -47.58 -70.71 -3.38
CA GLU A 35 -47.39 -72.10 -3.86
C GLU A 35 -47.73 -72.22 -5.35
N ASP A 36 -48.77 -71.51 -5.81
CA ASP A 36 -49.07 -71.32 -7.22
C ASP A 36 -49.04 -69.83 -7.60
N ARG A 37 -47.91 -69.40 -8.18
CA ARG A 37 -47.71 -68.01 -8.61
C ARG A 37 -48.69 -67.57 -9.70
N ALA A 38 -49.34 -68.50 -10.42
CA ALA A 38 -50.34 -68.15 -11.43
C ALA A 38 -51.62 -67.55 -10.80
N GLU A 39 -51.97 -67.94 -9.58
CA GLU A 39 -53.11 -67.37 -8.85
C GLU A 39 -52.82 -65.94 -8.39
N ALA A 40 -51.62 -65.67 -7.86
CA ALA A 40 -51.20 -64.31 -7.50
C ALA A 40 -51.25 -63.38 -8.71
N LEU A 41 -50.75 -63.83 -9.88
CA LEU A 41 -50.76 -63.05 -11.11
C LEU A 41 -52.15 -62.61 -11.61
N LYS A 42 -53.24 -63.28 -11.20
CA LYS A 42 -54.62 -62.87 -11.56
C LYS A 42 -55.05 -61.56 -10.90
N GLN A 43 -54.40 -61.17 -9.81
CA GLN A 43 -54.66 -59.90 -9.13
C GLN A 43 -54.12 -58.70 -9.93
N LEU A 44 -53.19 -58.94 -10.88
CA LEU A 44 -52.66 -57.90 -11.75
C LEU A 44 -53.63 -57.56 -12.88
N ILE A 45 -53.82 -56.26 -13.12
CA ILE A 45 -54.72 -55.77 -14.16
C ILE A 45 -54.09 -56.02 -15.55
N PRO A 46 -54.75 -56.80 -16.45
CA PRO A 46 -54.20 -57.10 -17.76
C PRO A 46 -53.81 -55.85 -18.55
N GLY A 47 -52.55 -55.84 -19.00
CA GLY A 47 -52.01 -54.77 -19.84
C GLY A 47 -51.38 -53.61 -19.09
N THR A 48 -51.23 -53.64 -17.76
CA THR A 48 -50.39 -52.70 -17.01
C THR A 48 -48.90 -53.10 -17.05
N PRO A 49 -47.95 -52.20 -16.73
CA PRO A 49 -46.53 -52.55 -16.64
C PRO A 49 -46.24 -53.69 -15.66
N ASP A 50 -46.85 -53.67 -14.46
CA ASP A 50 -46.66 -54.72 -13.45
C ASP A 50 -47.20 -56.07 -13.92
N TYR A 51 -48.35 -56.07 -14.61
CA TYR A 51 -48.86 -57.26 -15.28
C TYR A 51 -47.83 -57.85 -16.24
N TYR A 52 -47.28 -57.04 -17.15
CA TYR A 52 -46.30 -57.54 -18.12
C TYR A 52 -45.01 -58.01 -17.44
N TYR A 53 -44.47 -57.26 -16.47
CA TYR A 53 -43.24 -57.63 -15.78
C TYR A 53 -43.36 -58.96 -15.04
N TYR A 54 -44.38 -59.12 -14.19
CA TYR A 54 -44.53 -60.32 -13.37
C TYR A 54 -44.95 -61.55 -14.17
N TRP A 55 -45.77 -61.39 -15.22
CA TRP A 55 -46.06 -62.49 -16.14
C TRP A 55 -44.84 -62.89 -16.98
N CYS A 56 -44.01 -61.93 -17.41
CA CYS A 56 -42.74 -62.25 -18.08
C CYS A 56 -41.79 -62.98 -17.12
N LEU A 57 -41.63 -62.48 -15.88
CA LEU A 57 -40.79 -63.11 -14.87
C LEU A 57 -41.27 -64.53 -14.54
N TYR A 58 -42.59 -64.76 -14.49
CA TYR A 58 -43.17 -66.08 -14.31
C TYR A 58 -42.84 -67.04 -15.45
N HIS A 59 -43.02 -66.62 -16.70
CA HIS A 59 -42.64 -67.44 -17.86
C HIS A 59 -41.13 -67.70 -17.92
N GLN A 60 -40.28 -66.73 -17.54
CA GLN A 60 -38.83 -66.93 -17.39
C GLN A 60 -38.49 -68.01 -16.37
N LEU A 61 -39.11 -67.98 -15.19
CA LEU A 61 -38.87 -68.95 -14.12
C LEU A 61 -39.28 -70.38 -14.52
N ARG A 62 -40.26 -70.51 -15.43
CA ARG A 62 -40.73 -71.80 -15.95
C ARG A 62 -40.03 -72.25 -17.24
N GLY A 63 -39.19 -71.41 -17.84
CA GLY A 63 -38.52 -71.68 -19.12
C GLY A 63 -39.48 -71.73 -20.32
N GLU A 64 -40.60 -71.00 -20.23
CA GLU A 64 -41.66 -70.92 -21.25
C GLU A 64 -41.33 -69.82 -22.27
N ASN A 65 -40.26 -70.03 -23.05
CA ASN A 65 -39.65 -68.99 -23.89
C ASN A 65 -40.59 -68.43 -24.97
N GLU A 66 -41.48 -69.25 -25.54
CA GLU A 66 -42.41 -68.81 -26.59
C GLU A 66 -43.50 -67.88 -26.04
N GLN A 67 -43.99 -68.17 -24.83
CA GLN A 67 -44.95 -67.33 -24.12
C GLN A 67 -44.30 -66.02 -23.67
N LEU A 68 -43.05 -66.10 -23.16
CA LEU A 68 -42.26 -64.94 -22.78
C LEU A 68 -42.03 -63.99 -23.96
N GLU A 69 -41.58 -64.49 -25.12
CA GLU A 69 -41.31 -63.65 -26.30
C GLU A 69 -42.58 -62.94 -26.78
N LYS A 70 -43.71 -63.66 -26.88
CA LYS A 70 -45.00 -63.06 -27.26
C LYS A 70 -45.43 -61.96 -26.29
N LEU A 71 -45.22 -62.18 -24.99
CA LEU A 71 -45.63 -61.21 -23.98
C LEU A 71 -44.68 -59.99 -23.95
N LEU A 72 -43.37 -60.20 -24.11
CA LEU A 72 -42.37 -59.14 -24.25
C LEU A 72 -42.62 -58.28 -25.48
N GLU A 73 -42.95 -58.86 -26.64
CA GLU A 73 -43.30 -58.12 -27.85
C GLU A 73 -44.53 -57.24 -27.64
N GLN A 74 -45.57 -57.76 -26.98
CA GLN A 74 -46.76 -56.99 -26.63
C GLN A 74 -46.45 -55.86 -25.64
N TRP A 75 -45.60 -56.14 -24.65
CA TRP A 75 -45.17 -55.16 -23.65
C TRP A 75 -44.39 -54.01 -24.31
N ILE A 76 -43.39 -54.33 -25.13
CA ILE A 76 -42.58 -53.36 -25.86
C ILE A 76 -43.45 -52.55 -26.83
N LYS A 77 -44.39 -53.18 -27.53
CA LYS A 77 -45.29 -52.49 -28.45
C LYS A 77 -46.18 -51.46 -27.73
N ARG A 78 -46.54 -51.72 -26.47
CA ARG A 78 -47.45 -50.86 -25.69
C ARG A 78 -46.75 -49.76 -24.90
N TYR A 79 -45.59 -50.08 -24.31
CA TYR A 79 -44.90 -49.19 -23.38
C TYR A 79 -43.44 -48.85 -23.77
N GLY A 80 -42.94 -49.40 -24.89
CA GLY A 80 -41.57 -49.21 -25.33
C GLY A 80 -40.55 -49.96 -24.45
N HIS A 81 -39.27 -49.58 -24.58
CA HIS A 81 -38.17 -50.15 -23.80
C HIS A 81 -38.02 -49.44 -22.45
N THR A 82 -38.66 -49.98 -21.41
CA THR A 82 -38.52 -49.49 -20.02
C THR A 82 -37.35 -50.19 -19.31
N SER A 83 -36.96 -49.68 -18.13
CA SER A 83 -35.93 -50.33 -17.29
C SER A 83 -36.27 -51.78 -16.95
N GLN A 84 -37.52 -52.07 -16.60
CA GLN A 84 -38.00 -53.42 -16.28
C GLN A 84 -38.05 -54.34 -17.52
N VAL A 85 -38.39 -53.83 -18.70
CA VAL A 85 -38.30 -54.60 -19.96
C VAL A 85 -36.86 -55.03 -20.21
N GLU A 86 -35.92 -54.10 -20.08
CA GLU A 86 -34.50 -54.37 -20.31
C GLU A 86 -33.93 -55.29 -19.23
N GLU A 87 -34.43 -55.22 -17.99
CA GLU A 87 -34.10 -56.17 -16.94
C GLU A 87 -34.49 -57.60 -17.32
N ILE A 88 -35.74 -57.83 -17.74
CA ILE A 88 -36.21 -59.15 -18.20
C ILE A 88 -35.39 -59.64 -19.40
N ARG A 89 -35.11 -58.78 -20.39
CA ARG A 89 -34.28 -59.14 -21.56
C ARG A 89 -32.84 -59.50 -21.18
N ASN A 90 -32.23 -58.75 -20.26
CA ASN A 90 -30.89 -59.04 -19.75
C ASN A 90 -30.87 -60.36 -18.98
N ARG A 91 -31.88 -60.58 -18.12
CA ARG A 91 -32.05 -61.84 -17.39
C ARG A 91 -32.20 -63.01 -18.36
N GLU A 92 -33.00 -62.87 -19.41
CA GLU A 92 -33.20 -63.93 -20.41
C GLU A 92 -31.91 -64.28 -21.15
N ALA A 93 -31.14 -63.27 -21.56
CA ALA A 93 -29.86 -63.46 -22.22
C ALA A 93 -28.87 -64.24 -21.32
N LEU A 94 -28.86 -63.95 -20.01
CA LEU A 94 -28.00 -64.63 -19.05
C LEU A 94 -28.51 -66.05 -18.71
N LEU A 95 -29.82 -66.24 -18.54
CA LEU A 95 -30.42 -67.54 -18.27
C LEU A 95 -30.25 -68.51 -19.45
N ASN A 96 -30.34 -68.00 -20.69
CA ASN A 96 -30.10 -68.79 -21.89
C ASN A 96 -28.62 -68.92 -22.27
N TYR A 97 -27.69 -68.34 -21.50
CA TYR A 97 -26.26 -68.41 -21.80
C TYR A 97 -25.77 -69.84 -22.00
N GLY A 98 -26.21 -70.78 -21.15
CA GLY A 98 -25.82 -72.19 -21.26
C GLY A 98 -26.38 -72.93 -22.49
N LYS A 99 -27.43 -72.39 -23.14
CA LYS A 99 -28.08 -72.98 -24.33
C LYS A 99 -27.61 -72.33 -25.63
N ASP A 100 -27.44 -71.01 -25.64
CA ASP A 100 -26.98 -70.23 -26.81
C ASP A 100 -26.05 -69.09 -26.35
N PRO A 101 -24.77 -69.40 -26.08
CA PRO A 101 -23.80 -68.40 -25.64
C PRO A 101 -23.60 -67.28 -26.66
N GLY A 102 -23.76 -67.57 -27.96
CA GLY A 102 -23.55 -66.61 -29.05
C GLY A 102 -24.54 -65.45 -28.96
N LYS A 103 -25.84 -65.74 -28.84
CA LYS A 103 -26.86 -64.68 -28.67
C LYS A 103 -26.69 -63.90 -27.37
N ALA A 104 -26.28 -64.56 -26.28
CA ALA A 104 -26.03 -63.90 -25.01
C ALA A 104 -24.84 -62.93 -25.11
N PHE A 105 -23.74 -63.35 -25.75
CA PHE A 105 -22.59 -62.48 -26.01
C PHE A 105 -22.96 -61.34 -26.95
N ASP A 106 -23.69 -61.58 -28.04
CA ASP A 106 -24.13 -60.51 -28.95
C ASP A 106 -25.02 -59.48 -28.24
N HIS A 107 -25.84 -59.91 -27.28
CA HIS A 107 -26.65 -59.01 -26.45
C HIS A 107 -25.77 -58.19 -25.50
N ILE A 108 -24.82 -58.81 -24.80
CA ILE A 108 -23.89 -58.14 -23.88
C ILE A 108 -23.01 -57.13 -24.62
N ILE A 109 -22.42 -57.55 -25.75
CA ILE A 109 -21.55 -56.70 -26.59
C ILE A 109 -22.32 -55.46 -27.05
N ARG A 110 -23.55 -55.64 -27.54
CA ARG A 110 -24.40 -54.50 -27.94
C ARG A 110 -24.82 -53.64 -26.76
N LYS A 111 -25.18 -54.23 -25.62
CA LYS A 111 -25.67 -53.50 -24.45
C LYS A 111 -24.59 -52.66 -23.77
N LEU A 112 -23.38 -53.20 -23.68
CA LEU A 112 -22.21 -52.54 -23.10
C LEU A 112 -21.39 -51.75 -24.13
N ASN A 113 -21.79 -51.78 -25.41
CA ASN A 113 -21.10 -51.16 -26.54
C ASN A 113 -19.59 -51.55 -26.58
N LEU A 114 -19.31 -52.83 -26.35
CA LEU A 114 -17.95 -53.36 -26.37
C LEU A 114 -17.46 -53.43 -27.82
N ARG A 115 -16.27 -52.88 -28.09
CA ARG A 115 -15.63 -52.97 -29.40
C ARG A 115 -14.35 -53.80 -29.29
N PHE A 116 -14.16 -54.69 -30.25
CA PHE A 116 -13.00 -55.58 -30.36
C PHE A 116 -12.24 -55.32 -31.66
N ASP A 117 -12.31 -54.09 -32.16
CA ASP A 117 -11.67 -53.59 -33.37
C ASP A 117 -10.23 -53.12 -33.14
N HIS A 118 -9.59 -53.54 -32.03
CA HIS A 118 -8.18 -53.32 -31.77
C HIS A 118 -7.34 -53.97 -32.89
N GLN A 119 -6.87 -53.14 -33.83
CA GLN A 119 -5.86 -53.54 -34.79
C GLN A 119 -4.48 -53.47 -34.13
N LYS A 120 -3.56 -54.32 -34.57
CA LYS A 120 -2.14 -54.16 -34.26
C LYS A 120 -1.70 -52.79 -34.74
N GLU A 121 -1.12 -51.95 -33.87
CA GLU A 121 -0.57 -50.66 -34.28
C GLU A 121 0.34 -50.87 -35.49
N GLN A 122 -0.08 -50.36 -36.64
CA GLN A 122 0.79 -50.32 -37.81
C GLN A 122 1.97 -49.43 -37.43
N THR A 123 3.19 -49.95 -37.59
CA THR A 123 4.43 -49.17 -37.57
C THR A 123 4.31 -48.02 -38.55
N VAL A 124 3.91 -46.85 -38.04
CA VAL A 124 4.05 -45.58 -38.72
C VAL A 124 5.52 -45.49 -39.12
N SER A 125 5.80 -45.05 -40.36
CA SER A 125 7.16 -44.81 -40.81
C SER A 125 7.93 -44.07 -39.72
N LYS A 126 8.99 -44.69 -39.18
CA LYS A 126 9.86 -44.09 -38.15
C LYS A 126 10.39 -42.76 -38.66
N SER A 127 9.72 -41.65 -38.38
CA SER A 127 10.32 -40.34 -38.47
C SER A 127 11.24 -40.22 -37.27
N THR A 128 12.55 -40.31 -37.50
CA THR A 128 13.52 -40.17 -36.43
C THR A 128 13.66 -38.69 -36.07
N TYR A 129 13.17 -38.28 -34.90
CA TYR A 129 13.41 -36.95 -34.36
C TYR A 129 14.69 -36.94 -33.52
N PRO A 130 15.37 -35.80 -33.34
CA PRO A 130 16.54 -35.73 -32.47
C PRO A 130 16.16 -35.93 -31.00
N SER A 131 17.08 -36.50 -30.21
CA SER A 131 16.94 -36.60 -28.75
C SER A 131 17.53 -35.39 -28.00
N ILE A 132 18.13 -34.44 -28.72
CA ILE A 132 18.78 -33.25 -28.17
C ILE A 132 18.09 -32.01 -28.73
N LEU A 133 17.67 -31.12 -27.85
CA LEU A 133 17.15 -29.80 -28.22
C LEU A 133 18.29 -28.88 -28.67
N ASP A 134 18.15 -28.23 -29.83
CA ASP A 134 19.13 -27.23 -30.28
C ASP A 134 19.08 -25.98 -29.41
N GLU A 135 20.13 -25.72 -28.64
CA GLU A 135 20.26 -24.55 -27.77
C GLU A 135 20.15 -23.22 -28.51
N LYS A 136 20.49 -23.17 -29.80
CA LYS A 136 20.36 -21.94 -30.59
C LYS A 136 18.91 -21.58 -30.83
N ALA A 137 18.02 -22.58 -30.93
CA ALA A 137 16.61 -22.38 -31.24
C ALA A 137 15.83 -21.68 -30.12
N PHE A 138 16.25 -21.82 -28.86
CA PHE A 138 15.61 -21.18 -27.70
C PHE A 138 16.48 -20.11 -27.03
N SER A 139 17.55 -19.67 -27.70
CA SER A 139 18.38 -18.57 -27.22
C SER A 139 17.58 -17.26 -27.10
N SER A 140 18.01 -16.36 -26.20
CA SER A 140 17.36 -15.06 -26.05
C SER A 140 17.33 -14.26 -27.35
N ASP A 141 18.40 -14.30 -28.15
CA ASP A 141 18.45 -13.62 -29.45
C ASP A 141 17.48 -14.24 -30.45
N ALA A 142 17.28 -15.57 -30.45
CA ALA A 142 16.29 -16.22 -31.32
C ALA A 142 14.87 -15.75 -31.01
N PHE A 143 14.47 -15.74 -29.73
CA PHE A 143 13.16 -15.25 -29.31
C PHE A 143 12.97 -13.75 -29.57
N ILE A 144 13.99 -12.93 -29.31
CA ILE A 144 13.95 -11.49 -29.61
C ILE A 144 13.75 -11.26 -31.11
N ASN A 145 14.55 -11.92 -31.96
CA ASN A 145 14.46 -11.77 -33.42
C ASN A 145 13.11 -12.23 -33.96
N GLN A 146 12.57 -13.34 -33.46
CA GLN A 146 11.23 -13.82 -33.83
C GLN A 146 10.14 -12.81 -33.43
N ALA A 147 10.17 -12.31 -32.20
CA ALA A 147 9.19 -11.31 -31.76
C ALA A 147 9.25 -10.03 -32.60
N LEU A 148 10.46 -9.56 -32.95
CA LEU A 148 10.63 -8.37 -33.80
C LEU A 148 10.27 -8.60 -35.27
N SER A 149 10.23 -9.85 -35.75
CA SER A 149 9.74 -10.15 -37.10
C SER A 149 8.22 -10.26 -37.18
N GLU A 150 7.57 -10.67 -36.09
CA GLU A 150 6.10 -10.81 -36.00
C GLU A 150 5.41 -9.47 -35.70
N TYR A 151 6.03 -8.62 -34.87
CA TYR A 151 5.44 -7.36 -34.40
C TYR A 151 6.26 -6.15 -34.85
N SER A 152 5.56 -5.11 -35.30
CA SER A 152 6.21 -3.83 -35.64
C SER A 152 6.60 -3.01 -34.40
N ASP A 153 5.97 -3.26 -33.25
CA ASP A 153 6.25 -2.68 -31.94
C ASP A 153 6.77 -3.73 -30.94
N LEU A 154 6.77 -3.46 -29.62
CA LEU A 154 7.18 -4.41 -28.60
C LEU A 154 5.99 -5.18 -27.99
N GLY A 155 4.84 -5.24 -28.65
CA GLY A 155 3.63 -5.91 -28.15
C GLY A 155 3.83 -7.40 -27.83
N GLY A 156 4.76 -8.08 -28.53
CA GLY A 156 5.14 -9.47 -28.27
C GLY A 156 6.07 -9.69 -27.07
N PHE A 157 6.48 -8.64 -26.35
CA PHE A 157 7.45 -8.72 -25.25
C PHE A 157 6.79 -8.68 -23.87
N GLU A 158 7.27 -9.54 -22.97
CA GLU A 158 6.97 -9.53 -21.53
C GLU A 158 7.80 -8.44 -20.82
N VAL A 159 7.54 -8.18 -19.54
CA VAL A 159 8.25 -7.13 -18.76
C VAL A 159 9.77 -7.31 -18.79
N ALA A 160 10.27 -8.53 -18.57
CA ALA A 160 11.71 -8.80 -18.63
C ALA A 160 12.28 -8.60 -20.05
N GLY A 161 11.48 -8.85 -21.08
CA GLY A 161 11.87 -8.60 -22.47
C GLY A 161 11.99 -7.10 -22.77
N VAL A 162 11.04 -6.29 -22.29
CA VAL A 162 11.10 -4.83 -22.39
C VAL A 162 12.38 -4.30 -21.73
N GLU A 163 12.73 -4.80 -20.55
CA GLU A 163 13.98 -4.46 -19.86
C GLU A 163 15.22 -4.81 -20.69
N ALA A 164 15.23 -5.98 -21.34
CA ALA A 164 16.32 -6.40 -22.21
C ALA A 164 16.47 -5.54 -23.48
N MET A 165 15.41 -4.83 -23.91
CA MET A 165 15.43 -3.97 -25.10
C MET A 165 15.97 -2.56 -24.85
N ILE A 166 16.18 -2.14 -23.58
CA ILE A 166 16.57 -0.76 -23.24
C ILE A 166 17.87 -0.32 -23.93
N GLU A 167 18.85 -1.21 -24.02
CA GLU A 167 20.16 -0.91 -24.62
C GLU A 167 20.25 -1.33 -26.10
N LYS A 168 19.20 -1.91 -26.66
CA LYS A 168 19.17 -2.37 -28.05
C LYS A 168 18.82 -1.22 -28.99
N ARG A 169 19.29 -1.29 -30.23
CA ARG A 169 18.93 -0.34 -31.28
C ARG A 169 17.53 -0.66 -31.79
N LEU A 170 16.59 0.24 -31.55
CA LEU A 170 15.19 0.11 -31.94
C LEU A 170 14.82 1.02 -33.10
N ASN A 171 13.83 0.61 -33.90
CA ASN A 171 13.19 1.52 -34.86
C ASN A 171 12.32 2.58 -34.12
N PRO A 172 11.86 3.64 -34.80
CA PRO A 172 11.10 4.71 -34.14
C PRO A 172 9.83 4.26 -33.41
N ASP A 173 9.06 3.31 -33.97
CA ASP A 173 7.80 2.85 -33.39
C ASP A 173 8.05 1.93 -32.18
N GLN A 174 9.03 1.03 -32.27
CA GLN A 174 9.49 0.19 -31.16
C GLN A 174 10.05 1.02 -30.00
N ARG A 175 10.85 2.05 -30.31
CA ARG A 175 11.38 2.97 -29.31
C ARG A 175 10.26 3.71 -28.57
N ARG A 176 9.26 4.16 -29.32
CA ARG A 176 8.08 4.84 -28.75
C ARG A 176 7.30 3.92 -27.82
N ASP A 177 7.10 2.66 -28.21
CA ASP A 177 6.44 1.67 -27.37
C ASP A 177 7.25 1.32 -26.12
N LEU A 178 8.59 1.17 -26.25
CA LEU A 178 9.50 0.99 -25.11
C LEU A 178 9.31 2.12 -24.09
N LEU A 179 9.49 3.38 -24.51
CA LEU A 179 9.37 4.55 -23.64
C LEU A 179 8.00 4.66 -22.95
N ARG A 180 6.93 4.24 -23.65
CA ARG A 180 5.57 4.20 -23.09
C ARG A 180 5.43 3.19 -21.95
N ARG A 181 6.10 2.04 -22.05
CA ARG A 181 6.02 0.94 -21.07
C ARG A 181 7.02 1.09 -19.92
N MET A 182 8.07 1.88 -20.10
CA MET A 182 9.08 2.13 -19.06
C MET A 182 8.51 2.93 -17.89
N THR A 183 8.85 2.48 -16.68
CA THR A 183 8.48 3.14 -15.42
C THR A 183 9.67 3.80 -14.72
N ARG A 184 10.90 3.47 -15.12
CA ARG A 184 12.16 3.94 -14.52
C ARG A 184 13.07 4.53 -15.58
N PRO A 185 13.76 5.65 -15.29
CA PRO A 185 14.57 6.38 -16.26
C PRO A 185 15.97 5.76 -16.44
N GLN A 186 16.04 4.45 -16.64
CA GLN A 186 17.29 3.69 -16.70
C GLN A 186 17.77 3.49 -18.14
N GLY A 187 19.08 3.24 -18.26
CA GLY A 187 19.73 2.94 -19.54
C GLY A 187 20.67 4.05 -20.00
N LYS A 188 21.79 3.64 -20.64
CA LYS A 188 22.90 4.52 -21.04
C LYS A 188 22.47 5.55 -22.06
N ASN A 189 21.55 5.18 -22.95
CA ASN A 189 21.08 6.01 -24.04
C ASN A 189 19.71 6.68 -23.78
N MET A 190 19.19 6.66 -22.55
CA MET A 190 17.86 7.17 -22.19
C MET A 190 17.59 8.58 -22.74
N VAL A 191 18.52 9.53 -22.54
CA VAL A 191 18.38 10.91 -23.02
C VAL A 191 18.28 10.95 -24.55
N GLN A 192 19.14 10.21 -25.26
CA GLN A 192 19.12 10.18 -26.72
C GLN A 192 17.83 9.55 -27.25
N MET A 193 17.36 8.49 -26.59
CA MET A 193 16.11 7.80 -26.92
C MET A 193 14.92 8.76 -26.90
N ILE A 194 14.85 9.62 -25.88
CA ILE A 194 13.80 10.63 -25.75
C ILE A 194 13.96 11.74 -26.80
N VAL A 195 15.17 12.22 -27.06
CA VAL A 195 15.41 13.21 -28.13
C VAL A 195 14.92 12.69 -29.48
N ASP A 196 15.23 11.43 -29.79
CA ASP A 196 14.86 10.84 -31.08
C ASP A 196 13.34 10.57 -31.16
N ASP A 197 12.68 10.21 -30.07
CA ASP A 197 11.20 10.12 -30.01
C ASP A 197 10.55 11.49 -30.15
N LEU A 198 11.05 12.52 -29.47
CA LEU A 198 10.49 13.87 -29.55
C LEU A 198 10.54 14.47 -30.96
N LYS A 199 11.57 14.13 -31.73
CA LYS A 199 11.72 14.54 -33.15
C LYS A 199 10.89 13.70 -34.13
N TYR A 200 10.29 12.61 -33.68
CA TYR A 200 9.51 11.73 -34.53
C TYR A 200 8.14 12.34 -34.86
N LYS A 201 7.66 12.12 -36.10
CA LYS A 201 6.39 12.69 -36.62
C LYS A 201 5.15 12.34 -35.79
N HIS A 202 5.17 11.23 -35.05
CA HIS A 202 4.05 10.76 -34.20
C HIS A 202 4.29 11.02 -32.71
N SER A 203 5.25 11.90 -32.38
CA SER A 203 5.49 12.34 -31.02
C SER A 203 4.29 13.12 -30.47
N GLY A 204 3.89 12.78 -29.24
CA GLY A 204 2.93 13.58 -28.46
C GLY A 204 3.59 14.76 -27.73
N GLY A 205 4.89 14.98 -27.92
CA GLY A 205 5.69 15.96 -27.19
C GLY A 205 6.01 15.55 -25.76
N PHE A 206 6.79 16.38 -25.07
CA PHE A 206 7.20 16.13 -23.69
C PHE A 206 5.99 16.21 -22.74
N GLY A 207 5.92 15.25 -21.81
CA GLY A 207 4.78 15.04 -20.92
C GLY A 207 3.70 14.08 -21.43
N SER A 208 3.77 13.62 -22.68
CA SER A 208 2.80 12.64 -23.23
C SER A 208 2.97 11.20 -22.71
N MET A 209 4.14 10.89 -22.12
CA MET A 209 4.47 9.58 -21.57
C MET A 209 4.84 9.70 -20.09
N ASN A 210 4.54 8.66 -19.31
CA ASN A 210 4.85 8.62 -17.88
C ASN A 210 6.36 8.78 -17.61
N ILE A 211 7.21 8.16 -18.44
CA ILE A 211 8.67 8.20 -18.29
C ILE A 211 9.24 9.62 -18.26
N HIS A 212 8.62 10.58 -18.95
CA HIS A 212 9.05 11.99 -18.96
C HIS A 212 9.08 12.61 -17.56
N ASN A 213 8.10 12.27 -16.70
CA ASN A 213 8.03 12.77 -15.33
C ASN A 213 8.99 12.03 -14.38
N GLN A 214 9.47 10.86 -14.80
CA GLN A 214 10.34 10.00 -14.01
C GLN A 214 11.82 10.25 -14.26
N LEU A 215 12.18 11.05 -15.27
CA LEU A 215 13.57 11.40 -15.56
C LEU A 215 14.31 12.00 -14.37
N LEU A 216 15.59 11.65 -14.27
CA LEU A 216 16.50 12.21 -13.29
C LEU A 216 16.83 13.67 -13.61
N ARG A 217 17.25 14.44 -12.61
CA ARG A 217 17.64 15.84 -12.81
C ARG A 217 18.76 15.99 -13.85
N SER A 218 19.80 15.16 -13.73
CA SER A 218 20.92 15.16 -14.68
C SER A 218 20.50 14.83 -16.12
N GLN A 219 19.48 13.99 -16.30
CA GLN A 219 18.95 13.66 -17.62
C GLN A 219 18.11 14.80 -18.19
N LEU A 220 17.32 15.49 -17.36
CA LEU A 220 16.62 16.70 -17.77
C LEU A 220 17.60 17.82 -18.17
N ASP A 221 18.70 17.99 -17.43
CA ASP A 221 19.76 18.95 -17.79
C ASP A 221 20.35 18.63 -19.18
N GLN A 222 20.66 17.35 -19.44
CA GLN A 222 21.15 16.92 -20.75
C GLN A 222 20.11 17.09 -21.87
N LEU A 223 18.82 16.83 -21.59
CA LEU A 223 17.73 17.06 -22.55
C LEU A 223 17.60 18.55 -22.90
N ALA A 224 17.63 19.43 -21.90
CA ALA A 224 17.58 20.88 -22.12
C ALA A 224 18.78 21.36 -22.97
N GLY A 225 19.97 20.78 -22.77
CA GLY A 225 21.14 21.06 -23.59
C GLY A 225 21.01 20.60 -25.05
N LYS A 226 20.37 19.45 -25.31
CA LYS A 226 20.18 18.90 -26.66
C LYS A 226 18.97 19.49 -27.41
N MET A 227 17.92 19.89 -26.69
CA MET A 227 16.68 20.44 -27.22
C MET A 227 16.24 21.66 -26.42
N PRO A 228 16.84 22.84 -26.65
CA PRO A 228 16.51 24.06 -25.91
C PRO A 228 15.04 24.47 -26.02
N GLU A 229 14.31 24.07 -27.07
CA GLU A 229 12.87 24.32 -27.17
C GLU A 229 12.05 23.73 -26.01
N LEU A 230 12.55 22.70 -25.31
CA LEU A 230 11.88 22.11 -24.16
C LEU A 230 11.73 23.10 -23.00
N LEU A 231 12.58 24.12 -22.92
CA LEU A 231 12.44 25.20 -21.93
C LEU A 231 11.19 26.04 -22.17
N LYS A 232 10.53 25.93 -23.33
CA LYS A 232 9.22 26.54 -23.62
C LYS A 232 8.03 25.63 -23.27
N ASN A 233 8.29 24.37 -22.89
CA ASN A 233 7.27 23.39 -22.57
C ASN A 233 6.95 23.39 -21.06
N SER A 234 5.68 23.61 -20.70
CA SER A 234 5.25 23.65 -19.30
C SER A 234 5.44 22.34 -18.54
N ASN A 235 5.21 21.18 -19.18
CA ASN A 235 5.39 19.88 -18.55
C ASN A 235 6.86 19.63 -18.19
N PHE A 236 7.79 20.05 -19.07
CA PHE A 236 9.22 19.92 -18.83
C PHE A 236 9.68 20.75 -17.62
N VAL A 237 9.30 22.03 -17.59
CA VAL A 237 9.66 22.95 -16.50
C VAL A 237 9.07 22.48 -15.17
N LEU A 238 7.81 22.04 -15.16
CA LEU A 238 7.15 21.54 -13.94
C LEU A 238 7.73 20.20 -13.45
N ALA A 239 8.15 19.32 -14.37
CA ALA A 239 8.87 18.10 -14.03
C ALA A 239 10.24 18.43 -13.40
N TYR A 240 10.96 19.41 -13.95
CA TYR A 240 12.24 19.88 -13.41
C TYR A 240 12.11 20.43 -11.98
N LEU A 241 11.12 21.31 -11.75
CA LEU A 241 10.86 21.88 -10.43
C LEU A 241 10.52 20.81 -9.39
N ARG A 242 9.81 19.75 -9.77
CA ARG A 242 9.50 18.63 -8.87
C ARG A 242 10.78 17.93 -8.37
N LYS A 243 11.85 17.89 -9.17
CA LYS A 243 13.17 17.32 -8.76
C LYS A 243 13.94 18.21 -7.80
N MET A 244 13.57 19.49 -7.69
CA MET A 244 14.17 20.41 -6.72
C MET A 244 13.56 20.29 -5.32
N GLN A 245 12.47 19.52 -5.16
CA GLN A 245 11.81 19.37 -3.88
C GLN A 245 12.77 18.81 -2.82
N PRO A 246 12.59 19.21 -1.55
CA PRO A 246 13.38 18.72 -0.42
C PRO A 246 13.12 17.23 -0.17
N GLY A 247 14.11 16.54 0.41
CA GLY A 247 14.00 15.14 0.80
C GLY A 247 13.10 14.95 2.03
N GLU A 248 12.67 13.70 2.27
CA GLU A 248 11.76 13.36 3.37
C GLU A 248 12.36 13.59 4.77
N ASP A 249 13.68 13.61 4.94
CA ASP A 249 14.31 13.90 6.23
C ASP A 249 14.56 15.41 6.46
N THR A 250 14.32 16.26 5.46
CA THR A 250 14.46 17.71 5.60
C THR A 250 13.22 18.32 6.26
N ASN A 251 13.39 19.05 7.37
CA ASN A 251 12.31 19.76 8.05
C ASN A 251 11.99 21.12 7.38
N TRP A 252 11.64 21.10 6.10
CA TRP A 252 11.38 22.33 5.34
C TRP A 252 10.02 22.97 5.69
N GLN A 253 9.00 22.20 6.08
CA GLN A 253 7.68 22.75 6.40
C GLN A 253 7.69 23.68 7.61
N GLN A 254 8.61 23.46 8.55
CA GLN A 254 8.69 24.21 9.81
C GLN A 254 9.90 25.14 9.85
N ASN A 255 10.61 25.30 8.73
CA ASN A 255 11.80 26.11 8.64
C ASN A 255 11.69 27.07 7.45
N ASP A 256 11.37 28.33 7.74
CA ASP A 256 11.15 29.36 6.73
C ASP A 256 12.43 29.71 5.95
N GLN A 257 13.62 29.53 6.54
CA GLN A 257 14.89 29.70 5.84
C GLN A 257 15.05 28.64 4.73
N ILE A 258 14.75 27.37 5.03
CA ILE A 258 14.79 26.29 4.04
C ILE A 258 13.73 26.50 2.95
N LYS A 259 12.52 26.96 3.32
CA LYS A 259 11.47 27.32 2.33
C LYS A 259 11.95 28.43 1.40
N LEU A 260 12.58 29.46 1.95
CA LEU A 260 13.08 30.59 1.19
C LEU A 260 14.18 30.14 0.23
N GLU A 261 15.18 29.40 0.71
CA GLU A 261 16.25 28.86 -0.13
C GLU A 261 15.73 27.96 -1.25
N LEU A 262 14.71 27.13 -0.97
CA LEU A 262 14.05 26.29 -1.96
C LEU A 262 13.37 27.15 -3.06
N LEU A 263 12.54 28.11 -2.66
CA LEU A 263 11.82 28.97 -3.59
C LEU A 263 12.77 29.85 -4.40
N GLU A 264 13.82 30.38 -3.79
CA GLU A 264 14.84 31.16 -4.49
C GLU A 264 15.59 30.30 -5.52
N LYS A 265 15.98 29.06 -5.19
CA LYS A 265 16.56 28.12 -6.15
C LYS A 265 15.62 27.82 -7.32
N MET A 266 14.34 27.58 -7.05
CA MET A 266 13.31 27.40 -8.08
C MET A 266 13.15 28.64 -8.95
N TYR A 267 13.14 29.83 -8.33
CA TYR A 267 13.00 31.09 -9.04
C TYR A 267 14.20 31.39 -9.93
N GLN A 268 15.44 31.13 -9.48
CA GLN A 268 16.63 31.32 -10.33
C GLN A 268 16.57 30.48 -11.61
N TYR A 269 15.98 29.28 -11.55
CA TYR A 269 15.75 28.44 -12.72
C TYR A 269 14.65 29.00 -13.65
N VAL A 270 13.54 29.49 -13.09
CA VAL A 270 12.38 29.96 -13.88
C VAL A 270 12.56 31.40 -14.40
N ARG A 271 13.35 32.24 -13.71
CA ARG A 271 13.58 33.65 -14.03
C ARG A 271 13.97 33.92 -15.49
N PRO A 272 14.93 33.18 -16.10
CA PRO A 272 15.32 33.41 -17.51
C PRO A 272 14.34 32.86 -18.55
N LEU A 273 13.28 32.14 -18.15
CA LEU A 273 12.34 31.54 -19.10
C LEU A 273 11.48 32.60 -19.82
N GLU A 274 10.83 32.22 -20.92
CA GLU A 274 9.99 33.13 -21.72
C GLU A 274 8.72 33.62 -20.96
N PRO A 275 8.07 34.70 -21.43
CA PRO A 275 6.86 35.25 -20.82
C PRO A 275 5.69 34.28 -20.63
N LEU A 276 5.61 33.18 -21.38
CA LEU A 276 4.57 32.16 -21.20
C LEU A 276 4.56 31.55 -19.79
N PHE A 277 5.66 31.67 -19.04
CA PHE A 277 5.78 31.23 -17.63
C PHE A 277 5.49 32.34 -16.62
N ASN A 278 4.92 33.47 -17.02
CA ASN A 278 4.65 34.60 -16.12
C ASN A 278 3.79 34.21 -14.92
N SER A 279 2.82 33.29 -15.08
CA SER A 279 2.03 32.75 -13.95
C SER A 279 2.90 32.02 -12.92
N LEU A 280 3.86 31.21 -13.37
CA LEU A 280 4.79 30.47 -12.50
C LEU A 280 5.81 31.42 -11.85
N LYS A 281 6.32 32.41 -12.59
CA LYS A 281 7.19 33.47 -12.05
C LYS A 281 6.47 34.26 -10.95
N ALA A 282 5.23 34.68 -11.21
CA ALA A 282 4.41 35.37 -10.23
C ALA A 282 4.19 34.52 -8.97
N HIS A 283 3.89 33.23 -9.14
CA HIS A 283 3.73 32.28 -8.03
C HIS A 283 4.98 32.20 -7.15
N LEU A 284 6.15 31.98 -7.73
CA LEU A 284 7.39 31.89 -6.96
C LEU A 284 7.75 33.21 -6.28
N ILE A 285 7.69 34.33 -6.99
CA ILE A 285 8.00 35.65 -6.42
C ILE A 285 7.03 35.99 -5.30
N TYR A 286 5.73 35.75 -5.47
CA TYR A 286 4.72 36.01 -4.45
C TYR A 286 5.04 35.29 -3.13
N HIS A 287 5.34 33.99 -3.19
CA HIS A 287 5.67 33.22 -1.98
C HIS A 287 7.01 33.63 -1.37
N ILE A 288 8.00 34.03 -2.17
CA ILE A 288 9.26 34.61 -1.66
C ILE A 288 9.00 35.93 -0.94
N LEU A 289 8.19 36.83 -1.53
CA LEU A 289 7.81 38.09 -0.91
C LEU A 289 7.04 37.86 0.40
N ASP A 290 6.10 36.91 0.42
CA ASP A 290 5.37 36.58 1.64
C ASP A 290 6.29 36.07 2.76
N LEU A 291 7.25 35.18 2.44
CA LEU A 291 8.23 34.69 3.42
C LEU A 291 9.20 35.78 3.88
N LYS A 292 9.69 36.63 2.97
CA LYS A 292 10.56 37.76 3.34
C LYS A 292 9.82 38.74 4.25
N ARG A 293 8.56 39.08 3.91
CA ARG A 293 7.67 39.90 4.74
C ARG A 293 7.44 39.29 6.13
N LYS A 294 7.20 37.98 6.21
CA LYS A 294 7.09 37.25 7.49
C LYS A 294 8.36 37.28 8.33
N ASN A 295 9.51 37.55 7.72
CA ASN A 295 10.78 37.78 8.43
C ASN A 295 11.11 39.28 8.61
N GLY A 296 10.18 40.18 8.33
CA GLY A 296 10.35 41.63 8.44
C GLY A 296 11.19 42.26 7.32
N VAL A 297 11.45 41.54 6.24
CA VAL A 297 12.30 41.97 5.12
C VAL A 297 11.43 42.38 3.93
N TYR A 298 11.50 43.65 3.52
CA TYR A 298 10.78 44.19 2.36
C TYR A 298 11.74 44.42 1.17
N ASP A 299 11.92 43.39 0.35
CA ASP A 299 12.79 43.43 -0.84
C ASP A 299 12.18 44.25 -1.99
N ARG A 300 12.62 45.50 -2.12
CA ARG A 300 12.15 46.43 -3.16
C ARG A 300 12.42 45.94 -4.57
N ALA A 301 13.60 45.35 -4.83
CA ALA A 301 14.00 44.97 -6.18
C ALA A 301 13.10 43.83 -6.68
N LEU A 302 12.92 42.80 -5.85
CA LEU A 302 12.05 41.67 -6.16
C LEU A 302 10.58 42.10 -6.27
N PHE A 303 10.13 43.03 -5.43
CA PHE A 303 8.77 43.57 -5.51
C PHE A 303 8.52 44.31 -6.83
N ILE A 304 9.48 45.10 -7.31
CA ILE A 304 9.38 45.75 -8.63
C ILE A 304 9.35 44.70 -9.75
N GLU A 305 10.14 43.62 -9.66
CA GLU A 305 10.07 42.51 -10.61
C GLU A 305 8.69 41.84 -10.63
N TYR A 306 8.07 41.65 -9.45
CA TYR A 306 6.68 41.23 -9.35
C TYR A 306 5.76 42.24 -10.06
N LEU A 307 5.85 43.54 -9.73
CA LEU A 307 4.98 44.58 -10.29
C LEU A 307 5.00 44.68 -11.82
N LYS A 308 6.13 44.35 -12.47
CA LYS A 308 6.27 44.32 -13.93
C LYS A 308 5.44 43.23 -14.62
N LEU A 309 5.07 42.15 -13.92
CA LEU A 309 4.30 41.06 -14.51
C LEU A 309 2.85 41.48 -14.81
N PRO A 310 2.30 41.16 -15.99
CA PRO A 310 0.97 41.61 -16.43
C PRO A 310 -0.16 40.84 -15.72
N ARG A 311 -0.50 41.27 -14.51
CA ARG A 311 -1.64 40.74 -13.73
C ARG A 311 -2.94 41.49 -14.05
N PRO A 312 -4.04 40.81 -14.41
CA PRO A 312 -5.32 41.43 -14.73
C PRO A 312 -6.09 41.84 -13.45
N VAL A 313 -5.51 42.74 -12.67
CA VAL A 313 -6.05 43.27 -11.40
C VAL A 313 -6.22 44.78 -11.50
N SER A 314 -7.19 45.34 -10.77
CA SER A 314 -7.64 46.74 -10.94
C SER A 314 -6.60 47.80 -10.56
N TYR A 315 -5.59 47.45 -9.76
CA TYR A 315 -4.55 48.39 -9.32
C TYR A 315 -3.28 48.37 -10.17
N ILE A 316 -3.15 47.44 -11.12
CA ILE A 316 -2.00 47.42 -12.04
C ILE A 316 -2.30 48.34 -13.22
N LYS A 317 -1.26 49.06 -13.67
CA LYS A 317 -1.40 50.06 -14.71
C LYS A 317 -1.88 49.44 -16.03
N GLN A 318 -2.95 49.99 -16.59
CA GLN A 318 -3.56 49.48 -17.84
C GLN A 318 -2.55 49.40 -18.99
N ALA A 319 -1.61 50.35 -19.08
CA ALA A 319 -0.55 50.36 -20.09
C ALA A 319 0.32 49.08 -20.08
N ILE A 320 0.50 48.42 -18.93
CA ILE A 320 1.24 47.14 -18.84
C ILE A 320 0.43 46.01 -19.50
N LEU A 321 -0.88 45.99 -19.27
CA LEU A 321 -1.80 45.01 -19.85
C LEU A 321 -2.01 45.20 -21.35
N GLU A 322 -1.76 46.42 -21.85
CA GLU A 322 -1.88 46.77 -23.26
C GLU A 322 -0.61 46.50 -24.07
N THR A 323 0.53 46.19 -23.43
CA THR A 323 1.74 45.74 -24.13
C THR A 323 1.52 44.41 -24.86
N ASN A 324 2.34 44.11 -25.86
CA ASN A 324 2.27 42.81 -26.56
C ASN A 324 2.40 41.62 -25.60
N GLU A 325 3.26 41.73 -24.58
CA GLU A 325 3.39 40.71 -23.55
C GLU A 325 2.13 40.62 -22.67
N GLY A 326 1.60 41.77 -22.22
CA GLY A 326 0.41 41.82 -21.38
C GLY A 326 -0.91 41.39 -22.07
N ARG A 327 -0.96 41.43 -23.41
CA ARG A 327 -2.08 40.89 -24.18
C ARG A 327 -2.01 39.37 -24.34
N ASN A 328 -0.80 38.83 -24.54
CA ASN A 328 -0.61 37.43 -24.92
C ASN A 328 -0.27 36.49 -23.74
N PHE A 329 0.33 37.02 -22.66
CA PHE A 329 0.91 36.23 -21.57
C PHE A 329 0.55 36.79 -20.19
N ARG A 330 -0.77 36.90 -19.93
CA ARG A 330 -1.29 37.36 -18.62
C ARG A 330 -1.02 36.35 -17.52
N VAL A 331 -0.76 36.87 -16.31
CA VAL A 331 -0.63 36.06 -15.11
C VAL A 331 -2.00 35.55 -14.67
N ASP A 332 -2.11 34.25 -14.46
CA ASP A 332 -3.23 33.60 -13.77
C ASP A 332 -2.87 33.36 -12.30
N LEU A 333 -3.47 34.14 -11.39
CA LEU A 333 -3.26 34.04 -9.95
C LEU A 333 -3.93 32.80 -9.33
N ASN A 334 -4.83 32.13 -10.05
CA ASN A 334 -5.50 30.92 -9.61
C ASN A 334 -4.80 29.63 -10.09
N ALA A 335 -3.77 29.75 -10.92
CA ALA A 335 -2.98 28.62 -11.38
C ALA A 335 -2.41 27.84 -10.18
N ASN A 336 -2.51 26.51 -10.23
CA ASN A 336 -2.08 25.64 -9.14
C ASN A 336 -0.76 24.93 -9.49
N TYR A 337 0.30 25.32 -8.78
CA TYR A 337 1.64 24.72 -8.92
C TYR A 337 2.06 23.93 -7.67
N SER A 338 1.13 23.60 -6.77
CA SER A 338 1.44 22.96 -5.49
C SER A 338 2.12 21.59 -5.64
N SER A 339 1.80 20.82 -6.69
CA SER A 339 2.43 19.51 -6.94
C SER A 339 3.92 19.60 -7.28
N SER A 340 4.37 20.72 -7.87
CA SER A 340 5.76 20.94 -8.27
C SER A 340 6.53 21.84 -7.31
N THR A 341 5.86 22.82 -6.70
CA THR A 341 6.50 23.83 -5.83
C THR A 341 6.28 23.59 -4.33
N LEU A 342 5.27 22.79 -3.96
CA LEU A 342 4.81 22.58 -2.57
C LEU A 342 4.08 23.78 -1.93
N PHE A 343 3.81 24.84 -2.70
CA PHE A 343 3.07 26.02 -2.24
C PHE A 343 1.71 26.15 -2.94
N GLY A 344 0.70 26.62 -2.21
CA GLY A 344 -0.65 26.80 -2.71
C GLY A 344 -0.77 27.93 -3.74
N ARG A 345 -1.94 28.03 -4.39
CA ARG A 345 -2.27 29.13 -5.31
C ARG A 345 -2.20 30.50 -4.61
N ILE A 346 -1.94 31.56 -5.39
CA ILE A 346 -1.90 32.94 -4.89
C ILE A 346 -3.30 33.41 -4.48
N GLY A 347 -4.28 33.27 -5.38
CA GLY A 347 -5.61 33.85 -5.17
C GLY A 347 -5.58 35.38 -5.28
N SER A 348 -5.81 36.09 -4.17
CA SER A 348 -5.75 37.56 -4.14
C SER A 348 -4.38 38.03 -3.66
N ASP A 349 -3.66 38.77 -4.51
CA ASP A 349 -2.35 39.33 -4.19
C ASP A 349 -2.39 40.76 -3.63
N GLU A 350 -3.55 41.43 -3.70
CA GLU A 350 -3.74 42.82 -3.21
C GLU A 350 -3.24 43.01 -1.78
N PRO A 351 -3.51 42.11 -0.81
CA PRO A 351 -3.08 42.33 0.57
C PRO A 351 -1.55 42.37 0.74
N ILE A 352 -0.81 41.57 -0.04
CA ILE A 352 0.65 41.60 -0.02
C ILE A 352 1.17 42.83 -0.73
N VAL A 353 0.62 43.15 -1.91
CA VAL A 353 1.00 44.34 -2.69
C VAL A 353 0.81 45.61 -1.87
N ARG A 354 -0.35 45.74 -1.22
CA ARG A 354 -0.69 46.87 -0.36
C ARG A 354 0.28 46.99 0.81
N ASP A 355 0.56 45.91 1.54
CA ASP A 355 1.48 45.93 2.69
C ASP A 355 2.92 46.28 2.26
N TYR A 356 3.40 45.76 1.13
CA TYR A 356 4.71 46.13 0.55
C TYR A 356 4.79 47.61 0.16
N LEU A 357 3.75 48.16 -0.47
CA LEU A 357 3.71 49.58 -0.81
C LEU A 357 3.71 50.44 0.45
N GLN A 358 2.91 50.09 1.45
CA GLN A 358 2.86 50.81 2.72
C GLN A 358 4.23 50.80 3.41
N ALA A 359 4.93 49.67 3.44
CA ALA A 359 6.27 49.58 4.02
C ALA A 359 7.32 50.39 3.25
N LEU A 360 7.32 50.30 1.91
CA LEU A 360 8.35 50.93 1.07
C LEU A 360 8.13 52.45 0.86
N LEU A 361 6.91 52.96 1.01
CA LEU A 361 6.58 54.38 0.82
C LEU A 361 6.75 55.23 2.09
N VAL A 362 6.96 54.62 3.26
CA VAL A 362 7.17 55.34 4.53
C VAL A 362 8.27 56.39 4.37
N ASP A 363 9.43 56.00 3.84
CA ASP A 363 10.62 56.85 3.72
C ASP A 363 10.74 57.58 2.36
N GLN A 364 9.74 57.49 1.47
CA GLN A 364 9.79 58.13 0.14
C GLN A 364 9.07 59.47 0.12
N ASN A 365 9.59 60.47 -0.59
CA ASN A 365 8.96 61.79 -0.70
C ASN A 365 7.85 61.85 -1.76
N ASP A 366 7.89 60.95 -2.74
CA ASP A 366 6.94 60.86 -3.83
C ASP A 366 6.63 59.40 -4.22
N THR A 367 5.72 59.23 -5.17
CA THR A 367 5.26 57.93 -5.68
C THR A 367 6.00 57.50 -6.96
N GLY A 368 6.99 58.25 -7.44
CA GLY A 368 7.59 58.11 -8.76
C GLY A 368 8.16 56.72 -9.04
N ILE A 369 8.69 56.06 -7.99
CA ILE A 369 9.27 54.70 -8.07
C ILE A 369 8.23 53.66 -8.56
N PHE A 370 6.96 53.79 -8.16
CA PHE A 370 5.91 52.81 -8.47
C PHE A 370 4.87 53.29 -9.51
N GLN A 371 4.88 54.58 -9.85
CA GLN A 371 3.89 55.21 -10.74
C GLN A 371 3.88 54.65 -12.17
N SER A 372 4.98 54.05 -12.60
CA SER A 372 5.09 53.34 -13.87
C SER A 372 4.37 51.98 -13.87
N TYR A 373 4.07 51.42 -12.71
CA TYR A 373 3.54 50.06 -12.56
C TYR A 373 2.13 49.97 -11.98
N ILE A 374 1.75 50.93 -11.15
CA ILE A 374 0.49 50.94 -10.41
C ILE A 374 -0.40 52.07 -10.91
N GLU A 375 -1.71 51.85 -10.90
CA GLU A 375 -2.69 52.87 -11.23
C GLU A 375 -2.58 54.09 -10.31
N THR A 376 -2.53 55.28 -10.91
CA THR A 376 -2.19 56.53 -10.22
C THR A 376 -3.12 56.81 -9.04
N ASN A 377 -4.43 56.63 -9.22
CA ASN A 377 -5.42 56.89 -8.17
C ASN A 377 -5.22 55.94 -6.97
N TYR A 378 -4.96 54.66 -7.23
CA TYR A 378 -4.73 53.67 -6.19
C TYR A 378 -3.41 53.94 -5.45
N LEU A 379 -2.34 54.25 -6.18
CA LEU A 379 -1.04 54.56 -5.61
C LEU A 379 -1.07 55.84 -4.75
N ASN A 380 -1.71 56.90 -5.25
CA ASN A 380 -1.88 58.16 -4.51
C ASN A 380 -2.69 57.95 -3.22
N ARG A 381 -3.75 57.13 -3.29
CA ARG A 381 -4.55 56.76 -2.11
C ARG A 381 -3.69 56.01 -1.08
N ILE A 382 -2.92 55.00 -1.49
CA ILE A 382 -2.03 54.27 -0.57
C ILE A 382 -0.94 55.18 -0.02
N PHE A 383 -0.37 56.05 -0.84
CA PHE A 383 0.67 56.99 -0.40
C PHE A 383 0.14 57.96 0.66
N ALA A 384 -1.00 58.61 0.38
CA ALA A 384 -1.67 59.48 1.33
C ALA A 384 -2.01 58.73 2.63
N GLU A 385 -2.61 57.55 2.53
CA GLU A 385 -2.91 56.71 3.70
C GLU A 385 -1.63 56.38 4.49
N THR A 386 -0.55 55.98 3.81
CA THR A 386 0.74 55.66 4.44
C THR A 386 1.32 56.85 5.19
N LYS A 387 1.30 58.05 4.58
CA LYS A 387 1.79 59.28 5.21
C LYS A 387 0.94 59.71 6.39
N ILE A 388 -0.39 59.61 6.29
CA ILE A 388 -1.32 59.92 7.38
C ILE A 388 -1.12 58.97 8.55
N VAL A 389 -1.10 57.65 8.31
CA VAL A 389 -0.99 56.68 9.40
C VAL A 389 0.38 56.70 10.08
N ASN A 390 1.44 57.07 9.37
CA ASN A 390 2.76 57.28 9.96
C ASN A 390 3.01 58.72 10.41
N GLY A 391 2.03 59.62 10.26
CA GLY A 391 2.10 61.07 10.47
C GLY A 391 3.40 61.72 9.99
N ILE A 392 3.65 61.59 8.69
CA ILE A 392 4.83 62.12 7.98
C ILE A 392 4.35 63.20 6.98
N GLY A 393 5.01 64.36 6.96
CA GLY A 393 4.70 65.44 6.02
C GLY A 393 3.46 66.27 6.39
N ASP A 394 2.91 66.99 5.40
CA ASP A 394 1.75 67.86 5.59
C ASP A 394 0.43 67.09 5.48
N MET A 395 -0.28 66.99 6.61
CA MET A 395 -1.54 66.28 6.70
C MET A 395 -2.64 66.90 5.84
N GLU A 396 -2.69 68.23 5.68
CA GLU A 396 -3.70 68.90 4.86
C GLU A 396 -3.55 68.48 3.40
N GLN A 397 -2.32 68.46 2.91
CA GLN A 397 -1.98 67.94 1.59
C GLN A 397 -2.42 66.49 1.41
N TRP A 398 -2.17 65.60 2.39
CA TRP A 398 -2.54 64.18 2.26
C TRP A 398 -4.03 63.92 2.36
N PHE A 399 -4.75 64.64 3.22
CA PHE A 399 -6.21 64.54 3.28
C PHE A 399 -6.89 65.02 2.00
N SER A 400 -6.29 65.97 1.26
CA SER A 400 -6.82 66.46 -0.02
C SER A 400 -6.81 65.41 -1.15
N LEU A 401 -5.96 64.38 -1.04
CA LEU A 401 -5.87 63.27 -1.99
C LEU A 401 -6.91 62.17 -1.73
N LEU A 402 -7.66 62.28 -0.63
CA LEU A 402 -8.70 61.32 -0.22
C LEU A 402 -10.07 61.99 -0.31
N ASN A 403 -11.10 61.22 -0.67
CA ASN A 403 -12.47 61.73 -0.61
C ASN A 403 -13.02 61.72 0.83
N ALA A 404 -14.13 62.43 1.07
CA ALA A 404 -14.69 62.56 2.42
C ALA A 404 -15.05 61.23 3.09
N HIS A 405 -15.47 60.22 2.31
CA HIS A 405 -15.76 58.88 2.81
C HIS A 405 -14.49 58.17 3.26
N GLU A 406 -13.42 58.21 2.46
CA GLU A 406 -12.12 57.59 2.75
C GLU A 406 -11.45 58.21 3.98
N VAL A 407 -11.53 59.53 4.16
CA VAL A 407 -11.00 60.20 5.36
C VAL A 407 -11.77 59.76 6.61
N LYS A 408 -13.09 59.67 6.52
CA LYS A 408 -13.94 59.20 7.62
C LYS A 408 -13.61 57.75 7.97
N GLU A 409 -13.56 56.87 6.97
CA GLU A 409 -13.20 55.46 7.12
C GLU A 409 -11.81 55.34 7.76
N LEU A 410 -10.81 56.10 7.30
CA LEU A 410 -9.47 56.07 7.87
C LEU A 410 -9.44 56.56 9.32
N LYS A 411 -10.23 57.56 9.72
CA LYS A 411 -10.28 58.00 11.13
C LYS A 411 -10.98 56.98 12.02
N GLU A 412 -12.12 56.44 11.59
CA GLU A 412 -12.93 55.50 12.37
C GLU A 412 -12.32 54.09 12.40
N ARG A 413 -11.51 53.71 11.40
CA ARG A 413 -10.89 52.37 11.31
C ARG A 413 -9.99 52.08 12.50
N ILE A 414 -10.39 51.06 13.27
CA ILE A 414 -9.60 50.47 14.33
C ILE A 414 -8.73 49.37 13.71
N GLU A 415 -7.44 49.35 14.05
CA GLU A 415 -6.53 48.27 13.66
C GLU A 415 -5.92 47.69 14.92
N LEU A 416 -5.99 46.36 15.01
CA LEU A 416 -5.38 45.59 16.09
C LEU A 416 -4.84 44.31 15.46
N ASP A 417 -3.86 44.42 14.59
CA ASP A 417 -3.42 43.29 13.76
C ASP A 417 -2.20 42.60 14.34
N LEU A 418 -2.31 41.31 14.61
CA LEU A 418 -1.15 40.44 14.82
C LEU A 418 -0.36 40.36 13.52
N LEU A 419 0.87 40.86 13.54
CA LEU A 419 1.68 40.96 12.33
C LEU A 419 2.12 39.58 11.80
N PRO A 420 2.36 39.44 10.48
CA PRO A 420 2.91 38.22 9.90
C PRO A 420 4.31 37.84 10.42
N THR A 421 5.01 38.75 11.12
CA THR A 421 6.31 38.50 11.76
C THR A 421 6.21 37.59 12.98
N ASN A 422 5.00 37.37 13.49
CA ASN A 422 4.77 36.44 14.59
C ASN A 422 5.04 35.00 14.15
N ARG A 423 5.98 34.33 14.82
CA ARG A 423 6.44 32.98 14.48
C ARG A 423 5.30 31.97 14.59
N LEU A 424 5.12 31.12 13.58
CA LEU A 424 4.15 30.03 13.63
C LEU A 424 4.65 28.88 14.49
N VAL A 425 5.94 28.55 14.45
CA VAL A 425 6.50 27.45 15.24
C VAL A 425 7.36 28.03 16.36
N ILE A 426 7.04 27.69 17.60
CA ILE A 426 7.76 28.13 18.79
C ILE A 426 8.60 26.96 19.31
N ARG A 427 9.92 27.14 19.38
CA ARG A 427 10.84 26.12 19.88
C ARG A 427 11.03 26.25 21.41
N PRO A 428 11.50 25.19 22.10
CA PRO A 428 11.74 25.22 23.56
C PRO A 428 12.63 26.34 24.07
N GLN A 429 13.53 26.89 23.26
CA GLN A 429 14.44 27.97 23.60
C GLN A 429 13.95 29.37 23.20
N ASP A 430 12.84 29.45 22.45
CA ASP A 430 12.35 30.72 21.92
C ASP A 430 11.65 31.54 23.02
N GLN A 431 11.96 32.84 23.08
CA GLN A 431 11.16 33.79 23.83
C GLN A 431 9.87 34.09 23.08
N ILE A 432 8.73 34.00 23.76
CA ILE A 432 7.43 34.28 23.17
C ILE A 432 7.20 35.80 23.16
N SER A 433 7.03 36.35 21.97
CA SER A 433 6.67 37.76 21.78
C SER A 433 5.69 37.92 20.62
N LEU A 434 4.82 38.92 20.72
CA LEU A 434 3.88 39.28 19.67
C LEU A 434 4.14 40.71 19.18
N ASP A 435 4.36 40.85 17.88
CA ASP A 435 4.34 42.14 17.20
C ASP A 435 2.91 42.44 16.76
N VAL A 436 2.37 43.57 17.21
CA VAL A 436 0.98 43.97 17.02
C VAL A 436 0.92 45.37 16.45
N ARG A 437 0.23 45.52 15.32
CA ARG A 437 -0.07 46.81 14.72
C ARG A 437 -1.32 47.41 15.36
N VAL A 438 -1.19 48.62 15.90
CA VAL A 438 -2.24 49.30 16.66
C VAL A 438 -2.56 50.66 16.02
N LYS A 439 -3.85 50.92 15.77
CA LYS A 439 -4.36 52.22 15.32
C LYS A 439 -5.76 52.46 15.89
N ASN A 440 -6.04 53.69 16.29
CA ASN A 440 -7.30 54.10 16.89
C ASN A 440 -7.71 53.24 18.12
N VAL A 441 -6.74 52.92 18.98
CA VAL A 441 -6.97 52.22 20.26
C VAL A 441 -6.35 53.05 21.37
N LYS A 442 -7.16 53.60 22.27
CA LYS A 442 -6.69 54.41 23.41
C LYS A 442 -6.34 53.57 24.64
N LYS A 443 -7.09 52.49 24.84
CA LYS A 443 -6.89 51.52 25.92
C LYS A 443 -6.88 50.14 25.31
N LEU A 444 -5.80 49.40 25.52
CA LEU A 444 -5.64 48.02 25.09
C LEU A 444 -5.55 47.14 26.33
N ILE A 445 -6.42 46.13 26.39
CA ILE A 445 -6.39 45.10 27.40
C ILE A 445 -5.74 43.87 26.78
N VAL A 446 -4.68 43.36 27.42
CA VAL A 446 -4.01 42.11 27.03
C VAL A 446 -4.28 41.09 28.12
N LYS A 447 -4.96 40.00 27.76
CA LYS A 447 -5.25 38.89 28.67
C LYS A 447 -4.50 37.64 28.23
N ILE A 448 -3.91 36.95 29.20
CA ILE A 448 -3.13 35.74 28.96
C ILE A 448 -3.81 34.58 29.67
N TYR A 449 -4.07 33.49 28.94
CA TYR A 449 -4.65 32.27 29.46
C TYR A 449 -3.72 31.08 29.18
N LYS A 450 -3.30 30.37 30.22
CA LYS A 450 -2.64 29.04 30.13
C LYS A 450 -3.74 27.99 30.23
N LEU A 451 -3.94 27.23 29.16
CA LEU A 451 -5.00 26.23 29.13
C LEU A 451 -4.58 24.98 29.89
N ASN A 452 -5.50 24.39 30.65
CA ASN A 452 -5.33 23.06 31.21
C ASN A 452 -5.64 22.02 30.12
N LEU A 453 -4.59 21.63 29.38
CA LEU A 453 -4.70 20.67 28.28
C LEU A 453 -5.25 19.33 28.72
N SER A 454 -4.86 18.85 29.91
CA SER A 454 -5.30 17.56 30.40
C SER A 454 -6.82 17.51 30.62
N SER A 455 -7.40 18.55 31.22
CA SER A 455 -8.85 18.66 31.39
C SER A 455 -9.56 18.89 30.06
N PHE A 456 -9.04 19.81 29.23
CA PHE A 456 -9.66 20.15 27.95
C PHE A 456 -9.75 18.95 27.01
N TYR A 457 -8.66 18.20 26.83
CA TYR A 457 -8.65 17.04 25.95
C TYR A 457 -9.48 15.89 26.51
N ARG A 458 -9.56 15.74 27.84
CA ARG A 458 -10.42 14.71 28.46
C ARG A 458 -11.91 14.96 28.21
N GLU A 459 -12.34 16.22 28.20
CA GLU A 459 -13.74 16.60 28.02
C GLU A 459 -14.15 16.68 26.55
N ASN A 460 -13.31 17.27 25.70
CA ASN A 460 -13.68 17.59 24.31
C ASN A 460 -13.16 16.56 23.29
N MET A 461 -12.05 15.87 23.58
CA MET A 461 -11.35 14.99 22.64
C MET A 461 -11.08 15.66 21.28
N GLU A 462 -10.80 16.96 21.28
CA GLU A 462 -10.54 17.76 20.08
C GLU A 462 -9.32 18.67 20.28
N GLU A 463 -8.69 19.05 19.17
CA GLU A 463 -7.52 19.93 19.23
C GLU A 463 -7.95 21.34 19.64
N VAL A 464 -7.19 22.01 20.52
CA VAL A 464 -7.50 23.39 20.93
C VAL A 464 -7.43 24.29 19.70
N THR A 465 -8.47 25.09 19.45
CA THR A 465 -8.47 26.07 18.35
C THR A 465 -8.57 27.50 18.86
N THR A 466 -8.40 28.47 17.96
CA THR A 466 -8.66 29.88 18.27
C THR A 466 -10.12 30.15 18.61
N ALA A 467 -11.05 29.22 18.34
CA ALA A 467 -12.46 29.34 18.67
C ALA A 467 -12.81 28.92 20.12
N ILE A 468 -11.82 28.53 20.93
CA ILE A 468 -12.04 28.18 22.35
C ILE A 468 -12.82 29.30 23.07
N ASP A 469 -13.84 28.91 23.81
CA ASP A 469 -14.59 29.83 24.65
C ASP A 469 -13.75 30.21 25.87
N LEU A 470 -13.60 31.52 26.09
CA LEU A 470 -12.86 32.06 27.23
C LEU A 470 -13.81 32.60 28.31
N ASP A 471 -15.13 32.58 28.05
CA ASP A 471 -16.12 33.03 29.01
C ASP A 471 -16.12 32.12 30.24
N GLY A 472 -15.99 32.73 31.43
CA GLY A 472 -15.84 32.02 32.70
C GLY A 472 -14.41 31.57 33.04
N LEU A 473 -13.44 31.71 32.13
CA LEU A 473 -12.02 31.51 32.46
C LEU A 473 -11.42 32.77 33.09
N VAL A 474 -10.64 32.59 34.15
CA VAL A 474 -9.86 33.67 34.77
C VAL A 474 -8.52 33.77 34.06
N ALA A 475 -8.20 34.96 33.53
CA ALA A 475 -6.89 35.21 32.92
C ALA A 475 -5.79 35.05 33.97
N ASN A 476 -4.70 34.37 33.61
CA ASN A 476 -3.51 34.25 34.45
C ASN A 476 -2.86 35.62 34.68
N GLU A 477 -2.93 36.49 33.67
CA GLU A 477 -2.45 37.86 33.73
C GLU A 477 -3.35 38.77 32.87
N GLU A 478 -3.62 39.98 33.36
CA GLU A 478 -4.33 41.04 32.64
C GLU A 478 -3.48 42.31 32.70
N ARG A 479 -3.17 42.88 31.53
CA ARG A 479 -2.44 44.14 31.40
C ARG A 479 -3.35 45.17 30.74
N LEU A 480 -3.41 46.38 31.31
CA LEU A 480 -4.07 47.53 30.69
C LEU A 480 -3.01 48.53 30.23
N ILE A 481 -3.00 48.85 28.95
CA ILE A 481 -2.02 49.74 28.33
C ILE A 481 -2.76 50.92 27.70
N GLU A 482 -2.32 52.13 28.02
CA GLU A 482 -2.91 53.37 27.49
C GLU A 482 -2.01 54.01 26.43
N TYR A 483 -2.62 54.45 25.34
CA TYR A 483 -1.93 54.99 24.17
C TYR A 483 -2.30 56.46 23.93
N PRO A 484 -1.33 57.41 23.99
CA PRO A 484 -1.60 58.82 23.73
C PRO A 484 -1.77 59.15 22.23
N GLN A 485 -1.35 58.27 21.33
CA GLN A 485 -1.30 58.48 19.89
C GLN A 485 -2.68 58.88 19.32
N PRO A 486 -2.76 59.81 18.35
CA PRO A 486 -4.04 60.24 17.76
C PRO A 486 -4.69 59.11 16.93
N GLU A 487 -6.00 59.21 16.67
CA GLU A 487 -6.82 58.15 16.06
C GLU A 487 -6.33 57.67 14.69
N HIS A 488 -5.72 58.57 13.91
CA HIS A 488 -5.18 58.24 12.60
C HIS A 488 -3.78 57.61 12.65
N ARG A 489 -3.04 57.72 13.78
CA ARG A 489 -1.65 57.24 13.89
C ARG A 489 -1.61 55.73 14.13
N ARG A 490 -0.86 55.04 13.27
CA ARG A 490 -0.48 53.63 13.41
C ARG A 490 0.88 53.53 14.08
N HIS A 491 1.04 52.51 14.93
CA HIS A 491 2.32 52.13 15.52
C HIS A 491 2.38 50.61 15.70
N VAL A 492 3.58 50.07 15.88
CA VAL A 492 3.80 48.64 16.16
C VAL A 492 4.27 48.51 17.60
N GLU A 493 3.55 47.68 18.35
CA GLU A 493 3.85 47.35 19.74
C GLU A 493 4.39 45.92 19.80
N LYS A 494 5.48 45.73 20.54
CA LYS A 494 6.09 44.43 20.75
C LYS A 494 5.84 43.99 22.19
N PHE A 495 4.96 43.01 22.36
CA PHE A 495 4.67 42.43 23.67
C PHE A 495 5.56 41.22 23.90
N ALA A 496 6.41 41.28 24.92
CA ALA A 496 7.17 40.13 25.40
C ALA A 496 6.41 39.43 26.54
N PHE A 497 6.42 38.09 26.51
CA PHE A 497 5.72 37.26 27.48
C PHE A 497 6.69 36.26 28.14
N PRO A 498 7.66 36.72 28.95
CA PRO A 498 8.62 35.85 29.65
C PRO A 498 7.95 34.83 30.59
N GLU A 499 6.73 35.10 31.04
CA GLU A 499 5.89 34.20 31.81
C GLU A 499 5.47 32.93 31.04
N LEU A 500 5.49 32.95 29.70
CA LEU A 500 5.11 31.82 28.85
C LEU A 500 6.30 30.89 28.56
N LYS A 501 6.88 30.33 29.63
CA LYS A 501 8.12 29.52 29.57
C LYS A 501 7.92 28.00 29.52
N ASP A 502 6.79 27.50 29.99
CA ASP A 502 6.55 26.06 30.07
C ASP A 502 5.99 25.50 28.75
N ASN A 503 6.00 24.17 28.61
CA ASN A 503 5.25 23.51 27.53
C ASN A 503 3.74 23.66 27.80
N GLY A 504 2.97 23.94 26.74
CA GLY A 504 1.54 24.20 26.86
C GLY A 504 0.94 24.90 25.65
N VAL A 505 -0.38 25.13 25.75
CA VAL A 505 -1.13 25.97 24.83
C VAL A 505 -1.61 27.20 25.58
N TYR A 506 -1.33 28.35 25.00
CA TYR A 506 -1.63 29.66 25.57
C TYR A 506 -2.52 30.44 24.63
N VAL A 507 -3.48 31.18 25.20
CA VAL A 507 -4.29 32.14 24.45
C VAL A 507 -3.93 33.54 24.93
N VAL A 508 -3.46 34.38 24.02
CA VAL A 508 -3.27 35.81 24.26
C VAL A 508 -4.36 36.56 23.52
N GLU A 509 -5.24 37.21 24.28
CA GLU A 509 -6.35 37.99 23.74
C GLU A 509 -6.09 39.48 23.95
N LEU A 510 -6.11 40.23 22.84
CA LEU A 510 -5.89 41.66 22.78
C LEU A 510 -7.24 42.33 22.48
N ILE A 511 -7.72 43.20 23.36
CA ILE A 511 -9.04 43.84 23.25
C ILE A 511 -8.90 45.35 23.32
N GLY A 512 -9.39 46.06 22.31
CA GLY A 512 -9.30 47.51 22.22
C GLY A 512 -10.36 48.13 21.33
N ASN A 513 -11.03 49.17 21.83
CA ASN A 513 -11.99 50.02 21.11
C ASN A 513 -13.10 49.28 20.33
N GLY A 514 -13.56 48.11 20.79
CA GLY A 514 -14.57 47.31 20.08
C GLY A 514 -14.01 46.24 19.13
N MET A 515 -12.69 46.05 19.11
CA MET A 515 -11.99 45.01 18.35
C MET A 515 -11.30 44.03 19.29
N SER A 516 -11.20 42.77 18.87
CA SER A 516 -10.44 41.71 19.55
C SER A 516 -9.56 40.96 18.57
N SER A 517 -8.33 40.68 18.99
CA SER A 517 -7.37 39.85 18.27
C SER A 517 -6.85 38.76 19.18
N ARG A 518 -6.62 37.57 18.64
CA ARG A 518 -6.34 36.37 19.43
C ARG A 518 -5.15 35.62 18.83
N ALA A 519 -4.16 35.36 19.68
CA ALA A 519 -3.05 34.49 19.40
C ALA A 519 -3.20 33.19 20.19
N LEU A 520 -3.28 32.06 19.49
CA LEU A 520 -3.16 30.73 20.06
C LEU A 520 -1.72 30.28 19.90
N ILE A 521 -0.97 30.28 20.99
CA ILE A 521 0.45 29.95 21.01
C ILE A 521 0.63 28.52 21.50
N ARG A 522 1.38 27.72 20.76
CA ARG A 522 1.66 26.32 21.11
C ARG A 522 3.16 26.11 21.30
N ARG A 523 3.54 25.53 22.44
CA ARG A 523 4.93 25.23 22.81
C ARG A 523 5.03 23.82 23.36
N GLY A 524 6.00 23.06 22.86
CA GLY A 524 6.17 21.65 23.20
C GLY A 524 5.27 20.72 22.40
N GLN A 525 5.69 19.46 22.30
CA GLN A 525 4.89 18.37 21.75
C GLN A 525 5.35 17.04 22.36
N LEU A 526 4.42 16.09 22.51
CA LEU A 526 4.75 14.69 22.78
C LEU A 526 4.44 13.88 21.53
N TYR A 527 5.37 13.06 21.08
CA TYR A 527 5.18 12.10 19.99
C TYR A 527 5.14 10.69 20.54
N PHE A 528 4.72 9.73 19.71
CA PHE A 528 4.76 8.32 20.06
C PHE A 528 5.23 7.46 18.89
N ALA A 529 5.97 6.40 19.18
CA ALA A 529 6.11 5.26 18.29
C ALA A 529 5.29 4.09 18.86
N GLU A 530 4.59 3.38 17.97
CA GLU A 530 3.70 2.29 18.31
C GLU A 530 4.22 0.97 17.69
N ARG A 531 4.07 -0.13 18.44
CA ARG A 531 4.17 -1.49 17.90
C ARG A 531 3.19 -2.42 18.61
N SER A 532 2.82 -3.53 17.97
CA SER A 532 2.07 -4.60 18.64
C SER A 532 2.98 -5.39 19.59
N GLY A 533 2.45 -5.73 20.77
CA GLY A 533 3.06 -6.63 21.74
C GLY A 533 2.07 -7.70 22.22
N PRO A 534 2.52 -8.73 22.96
CA PRO A 534 1.69 -9.89 23.30
C PRO A 534 0.41 -9.59 24.08
N ALA A 535 0.39 -8.52 24.88
CA ALA A 535 -0.72 -8.16 25.77
C ALA A 535 -1.39 -6.81 25.40
N GLY A 536 -1.05 -6.22 24.25
CA GLY A 536 -1.56 -4.92 23.83
C GLY A 536 -0.63 -4.17 22.87
N GLN A 537 -1.04 -2.96 22.50
CA GLN A 537 -0.22 -2.03 21.72
C GLN A 537 0.76 -1.30 22.66
N LEU A 538 2.05 -1.37 22.33
CA LEU A 538 3.15 -0.77 23.08
C LEU A 538 3.50 0.60 22.51
N PHE A 539 3.55 1.59 23.38
CA PHE A 539 3.86 2.98 23.04
C PHE A 539 5.18 3.40 23.69
N THR A 540 6.08 3.97 22.89
CA THR A 540 7.25 4.72 23.38
C THR A 540 7.01 6.19 23.10
N ILE A 541 7.06 7.03 24.15
CA ILE A 541 6.78 8.46 24.05
C ILE A 541 8.08 9.24 23.89
N PHE A 542 8.06 10.27 23.04
CA PHE A 542 9.19 11.17 22.81
C PHE A 542 8.78 12.63 23.01
N ASN A 543 9.70 13.47 23.46
CA ASN A 543 9.50 14.92 23.48
C ASN A 543 9.86 15.54 22.11
N ASP A 544 9.77 16.86 22.02
CA ASP A 544 10.10 17.64 20.83
C ASP A 544 11.60 17.72 20.48
N GLU A 545 12.47 17.28 21.39
CA GLU A 545 13.91 17.12 21.17
C GLU A 545 14.29 15.70 20.71
N GLY A 546 13.30 14.80 20.60
CA GLY A 546 13.48 13.40 20.19
C GLY A 546 14.01 12.50 21.30
N GLU A 547 13.91 12.92 22.56
CA GLU A 547 14.32 12.15 23.73
C GLU A 547 13.14 11.35 24.28
N GLN A 548 13.41 10.15 24.80
CA GLN A 548 12.38 9.32 25.39
C GLN A 548 11.85 9.97 26.67
N VAL A 549 10.52 9.99 26.80
CA VAL A 549 9.83 10.43 28.02
C VAL A 549 9.40 9.20 28.80
N GLU A 550 10.15 8.86 29.85
CA GLU A 550 9.96 7.62 30.61
C GLU A 550 8.79 7.67 31.61
N ASP A 551 8.36 8.87 32.02
CA ASP A 551 7.30 9.10 33.00
C ASP A 551 5.95 9.49 32.35
N ALA A 552 5.83 9.36 31.03
CA ALA A 552 4.60 9.67 30.30
C ALA A 552 3.47 8.68 30.58
N VAL A 553 2.23 9.15 30.53
CA VAL A 553 1.01 8.39 30.79
C VAL A 553 0.04 8.54 29.62
N ILE A 554 -0.66 7.46 29.24
CA ILE A 554 -1.72 7.50 28.22
C ILE A 554 -3.09 7.49 28.90
N MET A 555 -3.96 8.43 28.54
CA MET A 555 -5.39 8.39 28.86
C MET A 555 -6.19 8.02 27.61
N LEU A 556 -6.97 6.95 27.71
CA LEU A 556 -7.82 6.45 26.64
C LEU A 556 -9.16 6.00 27.21
N ALA A 557 -10.26 6.55 26.68
CA ALA A 557 -11.63 6.23 27.09
C ALA A 557 -11.87 6.33 28.62
N GLY A 558 -11.26 7.32 29.27
CA GLY A 558 -11.36 7.55 30.72
C GLY A 558 -10.44 6.69 31.58
N GLN A 559 -9.69 5.75 30.99
CA GLN A 559 -8.72 4.92 31.69
C GLN A 559 -7.29 5.44 31.51
N GLU A 560 -6.50 5.36 32.58
CA GLU A 560 -5.09 5.75 32.63
C GLU A 560 -4.18 4.51 32.48
N TYR A 561 -3.18 4.61 31.60
CA TYR A 561 -2.16 3.59 31.33
C TYR A 561 -0.78 4.15 31.63
N LYS A 562 -0.08 3.49 32.55
CA LYS A 562 1.24 3.92 33.06
C LYS A 562 2.39 3.19 32.35
N PRO A 563 3.58 3.80 32.32
CA PRO A 563 4.75 3.16 31.73
C PRO A 563 5.31 2.06 32.64
N ASP A 564 6.01 1.10 32.06
CA ASP A 564 6.86 0.15 32.78
C ASP A 564 8.17 0.80 33.26
N GLU A 565 9.05 0.02 33.92
CA GLU A 565 10.38 0.47 34.38
C GLU A 565 11.28 1.00 33.26
N GLN A 566 10.91 0.70 32.02
CA GLN A 566 11.62 1.07 30.82
C GLN A 566 10.91 2.22 30.06
N GLY A 567 9.88 2.84 30.63
CA GLY A 567 9.19 3.97 30.00
C GLY A 567 8.31 3.58 28.81
N VAL A 568 7.87 2.31 28.70
CA VAL A 568 6.96 1.83 27.65
C VAL A 568 5.56 1.65 28.22
N ILE A 569 4.56 2.16 27.52
CA ILE A 569 3.17 2.11 27.96
C ILE A 569 2.43 1.01 27.17
N ASN A 570 1.80 0.07 27.87
CA ASN A 570 1.00 -0.99 27.25
C ASN A 570 -0.50 -0.64 27.31
N VAL A 571 -1.12 -0.51 26.13
CA VAL A 571 -2.57 -0.33 25.98
C VAL A 571 -3.19 -1.64 25.50
N PRO A 572 -4.07 -2.30 26.26
CA PRO A 572 -4.71 -3.55 25.88
C PRO A 572 -5.48 -3.45 24.56
N TYR A 573 -5.62 -4.57 23.86
CA TYR A 573 -6.36 -4.63 22.60
C TYR A 573 -7.86 -4.34 22.77
N SER A 574 -8.46 -3.79 21.72
CA SER A 574 -9.88 -3.44 21.67
C SER A 574 -10.74 -4.59 21.16
N THR A 575 -11.92 -4.77 21.75
CA THR A 575 -12.98 -5.63 21.19
C THR A 575 -13.75 -4.96 20.05
N SER A 576 -13.54 -3.66 19.82
CA SER A 576 -14.13 -2.86 18.74
C SER A 576 -13.04 -2.02 18.06
N PRO A 577 -12.31 -2.60 17.07
CA PRO A 577 -11.16 -1.95 16.46
C PRO A 577 -11.56 -0.75 15.60
N GLN A 578 -10.91 0.39 15.82
CA GLN A 578 -11.20 1.65 15.13
C GLN A 578 -10.10 2.69 15.39
N ASN A 579 -10.08 3.77 14.61
CA ASN A 579 -9.30 4.94 14.97
C ASN A 579 -9.86 5.56 16.27
N ARG A 580 -9.04 5.63 17.32
CA ARG A 580 -9.40 6.27 18.60
C ARG A 580 -8.45 7.42 18.88
N LYS A 581 -9.03 8.48 19.43
CA LYS A 581 -8.27 9.58 20.02
C LYS A 581 -7.82 9.19 21.42
N PHE A 582 -6.62 9.61 21.81
CA PHE A 582 -6.05 9.40 23.13
C PHE A 582 -5.19 10.59 23.53
N VAL A 583 -4.99 10.75 24.83
CA VAL A 583 -4.18 11.84 25.38
C VAL A 583 -2.90 11.27 25.96
N VAL A 584 -1.75 11.79 25.54
CA VAL A 584 -0.47 11.52 26.18
C VAL A 584 -0.18 12.65 27.16
N LYS A 585 0.17 12.34 28.40
CA LYS A 585 0.38 13.31 29.47
C LYS A 585 1.76 13.13 30.09
N GLN A 586 2.45 14.24 30.35
CA GLN A 586 3.66 14.31 31.16
C GLN A 586 3.53 15.49 32.13
N GLY A 587 3.46 15.22 33.44
CA GLY A 587 3.17 16.26 34.44
C GLY A 587 1.88 17.00 34.12
N ASP A 588 1.94 18.33 33.94
CA ASP A 588 0.79 19.17 33.57
C ASP A 588 0.60 19.33 32.05
N PHE A 589 1.55 18.87 31.24
CA PHE A 589 1.49 18.97 29.78
C PHE A 589 0.79 17.75 29.18
N ALA A 590 -0.01 17.97 28.14
CA ALA A 590 -0.73 16.91 27.45
C ALA A 590 -0.78 17.16 25.94
N ALA A 591 -0.77 16.09 25.16
CA ALA A 591 -0.92 16.11 23.70
C ALA A 591 -2.04 15.15 23.27
N LEU A 592 -2.86 15.58 22.33
CA LEU A 592 -3.93 14.75 21.75
C LEU A 592 -3.43 14.06 20.48
N HIS A 593 -3.65 12.75 20.41
CA HIS A 593 -3.25 11.92 19.29
C HIS A 593 -4.39 11.03 18.81
N THR A 594 -4.23 10.45 17.63
CA THR A 594 -5.11 9.40 17.11
C THR A 594 -4.26 8.20 16.71
N PHE A 595 -4.72 7.01 17.05
CA PHE A 595 -4.12 5.75 16.61
C PHE A 595 -5.22 4.77 16.22
N TYR A 596 -4.86 3.76 15.45
CA TYR A 596 -5.77 2.66 15.17
C TYR A 596 -5.71 1.68 16.33
N HIS A 597 -6.75 1.67 17.19
CA HIS A 597 -6.84 0.75 18.33
C HIS A 597 -7.18 -0.63 17.78
N GLN A 598 -6.19 -1.51 17.75
CA GLN A 598 -6.28 -2.81 17.11
C GLN A 598 -7.07 -3.81 17.96
N SER A 599 -7.65 -4.81 17.30
CA SER A 599 -8.15 -6.01 17.97
C SER A 599 -7.01 -6.99 18.23
N GLU A 600 -7.22 -7.95 19.12
CA GLU A 600 -6.27 -9.04 19.35
C GLU A 600 -6.50 -10.14 18.31
N SER A 601 -5.82 -10.04 17.16
CA SER A 601 -5.98 -10.96 16.04
C SER A 601 -4.79 -11.91 15.93
N TYR A 602 -4.99 -13.14 16.41
CA TYR A 602 -4.03 -14.22 16.24
C TYR A 602 -4.17 -14.89 14.87
N ASN A 603 -3.03 -15.27 14.29
CA ASN A 603 -2.99 -16.10 13.09
C ASN A 603 -1.83 -17.09 13.19
N LEU A 604 -2.16 -18.38 13.17
CA LEU A 604 -1.18 -19.45 13.03
C LEU A 604 -0.98 -19.70 11.54
N THR A 605 0.23 -19.42 11.08
CA THR A 605 0.69 -19.81 9.76
C THR A 605 1.78 -20.86 9.92
N GLY A 606 2.07 -21.58 8.84
CA GLY A 606 3.20 -22.48 8.84
C GLY A 606 3.36 -23.16 7.51
N SER A 607 4.59 -23.59 7.26
CA SER A 607 4.97 -24.24 6.01
C SER A 607 5.23 -25.71 6.30
N PHE A 608 4.45 -26.56 5.66
CA PHE A 608 4.65 -28.01 5.67
C PHE A 608 5.47 -28.38 4.45
N HIS A 609 6.55 -29.14 4.66
CA HIS A 609 7.38 -29.69 3.61
C HIS A 609 7.52 -31.20 3.80
N ILE A 610 7.45 -31.92 2.69
CA ILE A 610 7.78 -33.35 2.57
C ILE A 610 8.47 -33.52 1.23
N ASP A 611 9.49 -34.37 1.19
CA ASP A 611 10.08 -34.74 -0.08
C ASP A 611 9.16 -35.73 -0.81
N ARG A 612 8.85 -35.44 -2.08
CA ARG A 612 7.98 -36.28 -2.91
C ARG A 612 8.59 -37.68 -3.10
N GLU A 613 9.91 -37.80 -3.22
CA GLU A 613 10.60 -39.08 -3.38
C GLU A 613 10.60 -39.92 -2.10
N ALA A 614 10.29 -39.32 -0.94
CA ALA A 614 10.13 -40.06 0.32
C ALA A 614 8.72 -40.65 0.50
N LEU A 615 7.71 -40.20 -0.28
CA LEU A 615 6.34 -40.73 -0.25
C LEU A 615 6.21 -42.02 -1.07
N VAL A 616 6.98 -43.02 -0.67
CA VAL A 616 7.02 -44.37 -1.26
C VAL A 616 6.27 -45.34 -0.36
N GLU A 617 5.42 -46.17 -0.96
CA GLU A 617 4.54 -47.10 -0.25
C GLU A 617 5.28 -47.90 0.85
N GLY A 618 4.76 -47.85 2.08
CA GLY A 618 5.30 -48.64 3.19
C GLY A 618 6.62 -48.14 3.81
N LYS A 619 7.29 -47.12 3.22
CA LYS A 619 8.50 -46.50 3.80
C LYS A 619 8.17 -45.45 4.85
N THR A 620 9.21 -45.03 5.55
CA THR A 620 9.15 -43.91 6.50
C THR A 620 9.46 -42.61 5.77
N ALA A 621 8.58 -41.63 5.90
CA ALA A 621 8.79 -40.26 5.43
C ALA A 621 8.82 -39.29 6.61
N THR A 622 9.56 -38.19 6.45
CA THR A 622 9.69 -37.14 7.47
C THR A 622 8.93 -35.90 7.04
N LEU A 623 7.93 -35.52 7.83
CA LEU A 623 7.30 -34.22 7.76
C LEU A 623 8.21 -33.17 8.40
N VAL A 624 8.44 -32.06 7.70
CA VAL A 624 9.05 -30.85 8.26
C VAL A 624 7.99 -29.75 8.32
N PHE A 625 7.77 -29.19 9.51
CA PHE A 625 6.83 -28.11 9.73
C PHE A 625 7.54 -26.90 10.35
N ARG A 626 7.46 -25.76 9.67
CA ARG A 626 7.94 -24.48 10.18
C ARG A 626 6.75 -23.62 10.61
N PRO A 627 6.46 -23.51 11.92
CA PRO A 627 5.37 -22.69 12.42
C PRO A 627 5.74 -21.20 12.42
N ALA A 628 4.74 -20.35 12.28
CA ALA A 628 4.82 -18.93 12.56
C ALA A 628 3.50 -18.46 13.16
N LEU A 629 3.52 -18.11 14.44
CA LEU A 629 2.39 -17.48 15.11
C LEU A 629 2.55 -15.96 15.03
N THR A 630 1.48 -15.28 14.62
CA THR A 630 1.46 -13.82 14.56
C THR A 630 0.29 -13.25 15.34
N LEU A 631 0.50 -12.08 15.93
CA LEU A 631 -0.51 -11.24 16.55
C LEU A 631 -0.50 -9.89 15.84
N ASN A 632 -1.61 -9.56 15.17
CA ASN A 632 -1.72 -8.38 14.30
C ASN A 632 -0.58 -8.26 13.28
N GLY A 633 -0.10 -9.41 12.78
CA GLY A 633 0.99 -9.49 11.81
C GLY A 633 2.40 -9.48 12.41
N MET A 634 2.56 -9.20 13.71
CA MET A 634 3.86 -9.29 14.38
C MET A 634 4.11 -10.72 14.87
N PRO A 635 5.30 -11.31 14.62
CA PRO A 635 5.66 -12.62 15.15
C PRO A 635 5.63 -12.64 16.69
N ILE A 636 5.03 -13.69 17.25
CA ILE A 636 5.01 -13.97 18.69
C ILE A 636 5.39 -15.43 18.95
N ASP A 637 5.69 -15.75 20.20
CA ASP A 637 6.16 -17.08 20.59
C ASP A 637 5.11 -18.17 20.33
N VAL A 638 5.46 -19.19 19.54
CA VAL A 638 4.60 -20.37 19.29
C VAL A 638 4.30 -21.17 20.56
N GLY A 639 5.11 -21.04 21.61
CA GLY A 639 4.88 -21.65 22.92
C GLY A 639 3.63 -21.12 23.65
N LEU A 640 3.01 -20.04 23.17
CA LEU A 640 1.71 -19.55 23.67
C LEU A 640 0.53 -20.44 23.25
N LEU A 641 0.75 -21.34 22.27
CA LEU A 641 -0.26 -22.28 21.80
C LEU A 641 -0.47 -23.42 22.80
N LYS A 642 -1.75 -23.77 23.01
CA LYS A 642 -2.21 -24.84 23.89
C LYS A 642 -2.91 -25.91 23.07
N GLU A 643 -3.01 -27.12 23.62
CA GLU A 643 -3.75 -28.23 22.98
C GLU A 643 -3.29 -28.45 21.53
N VAL A 644 -1.97 -28.40 21.29
CA VAL A 644 -1.39 -28.56 19.96
C VAL A 644 -1.49 -30.02 19.52
N ALA A 645 -2.02 -30.25 18.34
CA ALA A 645 -2.14 -31.58 17.73
C ALA A 645 -1.81 -31.54 16.23
N LEU A 646 -1.10 -32.56 15.77
CA LEU A 646 -0.89 -32.84 14.34
C LEU A 646 -1.90 -33.89 13.89
N LEU A 647 -2.69 -33.56 12.87
CA LEU A 647 -3.60 -34.49 12.21
C LEU A 647 -3.01 -34.90 10.87
N ILE A 648 -2.93 -36.21 10.65
CA ILE A 648 -2.49 -36.80 9.39
C ILE A 648 -3.69 -37.54 8.81
N THR A 649 -4.20 -37.05 7.69
CA THR A 649 -5.33 -37.68 6.99
C THR A 649 -4.85 -38.19 5.64
N SER A 650 -4.82 -39.50 5.47
CA SER A 650 -4.48 -40.15 4.20
C SER A 650 -5.75 -40.64 3.50
N THR A 651 -5.72 -40.62 2.17
CA THR A 651 -6.76 -41.19 1.31
C THR A 651 -6.07 -42.08 0.30
N ASP A 652 -6.49 -43.34 0.22
CA ASP A 652 -5.96 -44.28 -0.74
C ASP A 652 -6.59 -44.12 -2.14
N ARG A 653 -6.21 -44.95 -3.10
CA ARG A 653 -6.77 -44.91 -4.47
C ARG A 653 -8.24 -45.37 -4.58
N GLU A 654 -8.76 -46.03 -3.55
CA GLU A 654 -10.15 -46.53 -3.46
C GLU A 654 -11.04 -45.55 -2.67
N ASP A 655 -10.54 -44.33 -2.41
CA ASP A 655 -11.19 -43.27 -1.64
C ASP A 655 -11.46 -43.62 -0.17
N VAL A 656 -10.74 -44.60 0.38
CA VAL A 656 -10.77 -44.93 1.81
C VAL A 656 -9.94 -43.89 2.57
N VAL A 657 -10.58 -43.23 3.54
CA VAL A 657 -9.97 -42.19 4.36
C VAL A 657 -9.55 -42.76 5.72
N SER A 658 -8.32 -42.45 6.12
CA SER A 658 -7.79 -42.75 7.46
C SER A 658 -7.22 -41.49 8.07
N THR A 659 -7.57 -41.20 9.32
CA THR A 659 -7.06 -40.04 10.07
C THR A 659 -6.39 -40.50 11.35
N ARG A 660 -5.19 -39.99 11.59
CA ARG A 660 -4.43 -40.16 12.83
C ARG A 660 -4.20 -38.80 13.49
N GLU A 661 -4.51 -38.70 14.77
CA GLU A 661 -4.21 -37.52 15.58
C GLU A 661 -3.01 -37.81 16.47
N ILE A 662 -2.08 -36.86 16.53
CA ILE A 662 -0.90 -36.87 17.38
C ILE A 662 -1.01 -35.66 18.31
N SER A 663 -1.48 -35.89 19.53
CA SER A 663 -1.58 -34.86 20.56
C SER A 663 -0.20 -34.52 21.13
N GLY A 664 0.01 -33.25 21.49
CA GLY A 664 1.27 -32.77 22.07
C GLY A 664 2.39 -32.60 21.05
N PHE A 665 2.07 -32.31 19.79
CA PHE A 665 3.07 -32.03 18.77
C PHE A 665 3.86 -30.75 19.13
N GLU A 666 5.16 -30.88 19.37
CA GLU A 666 6.00 -29.78 19.83
C GLU A 666 6.29 -28.78 18.70
N LEU A 667 6.14 -27.49 18.99
CA LEU A 667 6.42 -26.38 18.08
C LEU A 667 7.57 -25.53 18.63
N PHE A 668 8.37 -24.97 17.73
CA PHE A 668 9.59 -24.25 18.08
C PHE A 668 9.74 -22.97 17.27
N ASN A 669 10.36 -21.93 17.85
CA ASN A 669 10.72 -20.70 17.13
C ASN A 669 12.10 -20.80 16.46
N ASP A 670 13.04 -21.49 17.13
CA ASP A 670 14.45 -21.68 16.79
C ASP A 670 14.74 -23.06 16.13
N LYS A 671 13.71 -23.93 16.15
CA LYS A 671 13.47 -25.21 15.46
C LYS A 671 12.56 -25.32 14.23
N GLU A 672 12.76 -26.24 13.29
CA GLU A 672 11.65 -26.83 12.55
C GLU A 672 11.13 -28.00 13.38
N SER A 673 9.81 -28.20 13.34
CA SER A 673 9.17 -29.34 14.00
C SER A 673 9.15 -30.49 13.01
N THR A 674 9.57 -31.68 13.42
CA THR A 674 9.62 -32.84 12.53
C THR A 674 8.75 -33.97 13.05
N PHE A 675 8.18 -34.76 12.14
CA PHE A 675 7.41 -35.96 12.48
C PHE A 675 7.64 -37.06 11.46
N GLU A 676 8.04 -38.24 11.92
CA GLU A 676 8.19 -39.42 11.08
C GLU A 676 6.89 -40.23 11.05
N PHE A 677 6.46 -40.63 9.86
CA PHE A 677 5.28 -41.46 9.67
C PHE A 677 5.54 -42.51 8.60
N LYS A 678 4.80 -43.62 8.68
CA LYS A 678 4.81 -44.66 7.64
C LYS A 678 3.84 -44.26 6.53
N VAL A 679 4.31 -44.26 5.29
CA VAL A 679 3.51 -43.98 4.10
C VAL A 679 2.49 -45.12 3.92
N PRO A 680 1.17 -44.82 3.91
CA PRO A 680 0.14 -45.84 3.70
C PRO A 680 0.21 -46.48 2.31
N GLU A 681 -0.29 -47.71 2.21
CA GLU A 681 -0.42 -48.41 0.92
C GLU A 681 -1.40 -47.68 -0.01
N LYS A 682 -1.12 -47.72 -1.33
CA LYS A 682 -1.95 -47.12 -2.38
C LYS A 682 -2.29 -45.65 -2.13
N LEU A 683 -1.37 -44.89 -1.51
CA LEU A 683 -1.59 -43.49 -1.15
C LEU A 683 -1.95 -42.67 -2.40
N SER A 684 -3.05 -41.93 -2.33
CA SER A 684 -3.48 -40.98 -3.38
C SER A 684 -3.40 -39.54 -2.88
N HIS A 685 -3.74 -39.30 -1.61
CA HIS A 685 -3.64 -37.98 -0.99
C HIS A 685 -3.22 -38.09 0.46
N ILE A 686 -2.46 -37.10 0.94
CA ILE A 686 -2.16 -36.93 2.36
C ILE A 686 -2.34 -35.46 2.76
N ASN A 687 -3.06 -35.22 3.85
CA ASN A 687 -3.28 -33.90 4.42
C ASN A 687 -2.70 -33.84 5.82
N PHE A 688 -1.83 -32.85 6.05
CA PHE A 688 -1.29 -32.53 7.36
C PHE A 688 -1.99 -31.28 7.87
N ALA A 689 -2.49 -31.32 9.11
CA ALA A 689 -3.06 -30.15 9.76
C ALA A 689 -2.50 -30.01 11.16
N VAL A 690 -2.04 -28.81 11.52
CA VAL A 690 -1.69 -28.45 12.90
C VAL A 690 -2.83 -27.63 13.47
N ARG A 691 -3.46 -28.19 14.50
CA ARG A 691 -4.51 -27.52 15.29
C ARG A 691 -3.91 -27.10 16.62
N ALA A 692 -4.30 -25.93 17.06
CA ALA A 692 -3.93 -25.41 18.36
C ALA A 692 -5.00 -24.45 18.88
N LYS A 693 -4.99 -24.21 20.18
CA LYS A 693 -5.81 -23.19 20.83
C LYS A 693 -4.92 -22.08 21.38
N ILE A 694 -5.43 -20.87 21.38
CA ILE A 694 -4.80 -19.74 22.05
C ILE A 694 -5.83 -19.04 22.95
N ASP A 695 -5.38 -18.59 24.12
CA ASP A 695 -6.21 -17.75 24.99
C ASP A 695 -6.23 -16.33 24.44
N ASN A 696 -7.39 -15.87 24.00
CA ASN A 696 -7.61 -14.47 23.64
C ASN A 696 -7.94 -13.67 24.90
N LEU A 697 -7.01 -12.81 25.30
CA LEU A 697 -7.04 -12.10 26.57
C LEU A 697 -8.12 -11.01 26.59
N SER A 698 -8.32 -10.30 25.48
CA SER A 698 -9.29 -9.20 25.34
C SER A 698 -10.73 -9.68 25.32
N GLN A 699 -11.00 -10.88 24.79
CA GLN A 699 -12.33 -11.48 24.76
C GLN A 699 -12.57 -12.50 25.88
N GLY A 700 -11.53 -12.89 26.62
CA GLY A 700 -11.62 -13.89 27.70
C GLY A 700 -12.05 -15.27 27.21
N LYS A 701 -11.67 -15.65 25.98
CA LYS A 701 -12.08 -16.92 25.36
C LYS A 701 -10.92 -17.62 24.67
N LYS A 702 -11.00 -18.94 24.54
CA LYS A 702 -10.10 -19.71 23.67
C LYS A 702 -10.51 -19.55 22.22
N ILE A 703 -9.52 -19.42 21.33
CA ILE A 703 -9.70 -19.40 19.88
C ILE A 703 -8.98 -20.60 19.30
N ASP A 704 -9.65 -21.34 18.42
CA ASP A 704 -9.05 -22.40 17.63
C ASP A 704 -8.29 -21.80 16.44
N LEU A 705 -7.05 -22.23 16.27
CA LEU A 705 -6.19 -21.92 15.13
C LEU A 705 -5.87 -23.22 14.41
N ASN A 706 -5.92 -23.18 13.08
CA ASN A 706 -5.63 -24.33 12.23
C ASN A 706 -4.81 -23.86 11.03
N VAL A 707 -3.81 -24.65 10.67
CA VAL A 707 -3.10 -24.54 9.40
C VAL A 707 -2.94 -25.93 8.82
N ASP A 708 -3.22 -26.09 7.54
CA ASP A 708 -3.16 -27.39 6.87
C ASP A 708 -2.55 -27.31 5.47
N ARG A 709 -2.08 -28.46 5.01
CA ARG A 709 -1.47 -28.65 3.69
C ARG A 709 -1.80 -30.04 3.17
N ARG A 710 -2.37 -30.08 1.96
CA ARG A 710 -2.66 -31.31 1.21
C ARG A 710 -1.63 -31.53 0.10
N PHE A 711 -1.11 -32.75 0.05
CA PHE A 711 -0.27 -33.29 -1.01
C PHE A 711 -1.03 -34.39 -1.74
N SER A 712 -1.14 -34.30 -3.06
CA SER A 712 -1.68 -35.37 -3.91
C SER A 712 -0.53 -36.10 -4.58
N VAL A 713 -0.59 -37.43 -4.67
CA VAL A 713 0.46 -38.28 -5.26
C VAL A 713 -0.16 -39.41 -6.08
N ASN A 714 0.65 -40.06 -6.93
CA ASN A 714 0.32 -41.30 -7.63
C ASN A 714 -0.96 -41.21 -8.48
N ALA A 715 -1.30 -40.03 -9.01
CA ALA A 715 -2.54 -39.86 -9.78
C ALA A 715 -2.57 -40.69 -11.08
N ILE A 716 -1.41 -41.10 -11.60
CA ILE A 716 -1.29 -42.03 -12.74
C ILE A 716 -2.00 -43.37 -12.48
N ASP A 717 -2.15 -43.81 -11.23
CA ASP A 717 -2.78 -45.09 -10.89
C ASP A 717 -4.30 -45.09 -10.99
N ARG A 718 -4.90 -43.90 -11.12
CA ARG A 718 -6.32 -43.73 -11.43
C ARG A 718 -6.56 -43.39 -12.91
N SER A 719 -5.52 -43.47 -13.75
CA SER A 719 -5.59 -43.13 -15.17
C SER A 719 -5.30 -44.33 -16.07
N GLU A 720 -5.67 -44.21 -17.34
CA GLU A 720 -5.30 -45.15 -18.41
C GLU A 720 -3.84 -45.00 -18.88
N LYS A 721 -3.09 -44.03 -18.33
CA LYS A 721 -1.70 -43.76 -18.72
C LYS A 721 -0.73 -44.71 -18.04
N THR A 722 0.28 -45.17 -18.79
CA THR A 722 1.28 -46.16 -18.33
C THR A 722 2.70 -45.61 -18.24
N GLN A 723 2.94 -44.39 -18.73
CA GLN A 723 4.25 -43.76 -18.80
C GLN A 723 4.17 -42.28 -18.42
N SER A 724 5.25 -41.72 -17.88
CA SER A 724 5.31 -40.32 -17.46
C SER A 724 6.71 -39.72 -17.60
N PHE A 725 6.76 -38.39 -17.71
CA PHE A 725 8.00 -37.62 -17.74
C PHE A 725 8.56 -37.42 -16.33
N PHE A 726 9.88 -37.54 -16.24
CA PHE A 726 10.69 -37.17 -15.10
C PHE A 726 11.80 -36.24 -15.58
N VAL A 727 12.20 -35.29 -14.74
CA VAL A 727 13.25 -34.33 -15.12
C VAL A 727 14.34 -34.37 -14.07
N ARG A 728 15.59 -34.47 -14.50
CA ARG A 728 16.75 -34.32 -13.61
C ARG A 728 17.77 -33.38 -14.21
N ARG A 729 18.65 -32.88 -13.36
CA ARG A 729 19.74 -31.98 -13.75
C ARG A 729 21.09 -32.64 -13.48
N SER A 730 21.97 -32.61 -14.48
CA SER A 730 23.35 -33.08 -14.38
C SER A 730 24.29 -31.96 -14.82
N GLY A 731 24.89 -31.26 -13.86
CA GLY A 731 25.64 -30.03 -14.13
C GLY A 731 24.70 -28.93 -14.67
N THR A 732 24.96 -28.45 -15.89
CA THR A 732 24.06 -27.50 -16.59
C THR A 732 22.99 -28.19 -17.43
N MET A 733 23.12 -29.49 -17.72
CA MET A 733 22.22 -30.19 -18.62
C MET A 733 20.93 -30.60 -17.92
N HIS A 734 19.78 -30.21 -18.48
CA HIS A 734 18.47 -30.75 -18.12
C HIS A 734 18.16 -31.99 -18.95
N ILE A 735 17.84 -33.09 -18.28
CA ILE A 735 17.58 -34.39 -18.89
C ILE A 735 16.16 -34.78 -18.52
N VAL A 736 15.34 -34.98 -19.55
CA VAL A 736 14.00 -35.56 -19.43
C VAL A 736 14.14 -37.06 -19.60
N GLU A 737 13.62 -37.83 -18.66
CA GLU A 737 13.52 -39.29 -18.73
C GLU A 737 12.04 -39.65 -18.86
N LEU A 738 11.71 -40.45 -19.87
CA LEU A 738 10.41 -41.05 -20.00
C LEU A 738 10.47 -42.48 -19.44
N LEU A 739 9.75 -42.69 -18.35
CA LEU A 739 9.72 -43.99 -17.67
C LEU A 739 8.28 -44.51 -17.60
N GLY A 740 8.14 -45.84 -17.62
CA GLY A 740 6.91 -46.53 -17.26
C GLY A 740 6.68 -46.59 -15.75
N LYS A 741 5.56 -47.18 -15.33
CA LYS A 741 5.19 -47.28 -13.91
C LYS A 741 6.19 -48.07 -13.05
N SER A 742 6.93 -49.00 -13.65
CA SER A 742 7.99 -49.76 -12.95
C SER A 742 9.38 -49.11 -13.06
N GLY A 743 9.48 -47.89 -13.60
CA GLY A 743 10.75 -47.20 -13.78
C GLY A 743 11.52 -47.62 -15.04
N GLU A 744 10.93 -48.46 -15.89
CA GLU A 744 11.55 -48.93 -17.13
C GLU A 744 11.61 -47.81 -18.18
N PRO A 745 12.74 -47.66 -18.91
CA PRO A 745 12.89 -46.60 -19.91
C PRO A 745 12.03 -46.87 -21.15
N CYS A 746 11.26 -45.87 -21.60
CA CYS A 746 10.49 -45.97 -22.84
C CYS A 746 11.27 -45.33 -23.99
N ALA A 747 11.94 -46.17 -24.80
CA ALA A 747 12.78 -45.72 -25.90
C ALA A 747 11.99 -45.38 -27.18
N GLN A 748 12.56 -44.50 -28.01
CA GLN A 748 12.04 -44.16 -29.35
C GLN A 748 10.62 -43.58 -29.38
N ILE A 749 10.15 -42.97 -28.28
CA ILE A 749 8.85 -42.29 -28.18
C ILE A 749 8.98 -40.81 -28.56
N PRO A 750 8.13 -40.29 -29.48
CA PRO A 750 8.05 -38.86 -29.77
C PRO A 750 7.55 -38.04 -28.57
N VAL A 751 8.21 -36.92 -28.30
CA VAL A 751 7.90 -35.99 -27.22
C VAL A 751 7.76 -34.58 -27.79
N ASN A 752 6.59 -33.98 -27.60
CA ASN A 752 6.38 -32.57 -27.91
C ASN A 752 6.94 -31.72 -26.77
N VAL A 753 7.73 -30.72 -27.12
CA VAL A 753 8.41 -29.81 -26.20
C VAL A 753 7.98 -28.39 -26.52
N GLU A 754 7.37 -27.74 -25.53
CA GLU A 754 7.05 -26.32 -25.53
C GLU A 754 8.00 -25.59 -24.58
N VAL A 755 8.70 -24.57 -25.07
CA VAL A 755 9.64 -23.75 -24.28
C VAL A 755 9.13 -22.32 -24.20
N LYS A 756 8.86 -21.84 -22.98
CA LYS A 756 8.49 -20.44 -22.71
C LYS A 756 9.70 -19.65 -22.24
N HIS A 757 10.18 -18.73 -23.07
CA HIS A 757 11.20 -17.77 -22.68
C HIS A 757 10.58 -16.61 -21.88
N ARG A 758 11.32 -16.08 -20.90
CA ARG A 758 10.86 -14.97 -20.06
C ARG A 758 10.71 -13.61 -20.75
N TYR A 759 11.14 -13.48 -22.00
CA TYR A 759 11.23 -12.18 -22.71
C TYR A 759 10.04 -11.94 -23.62
N THR A 760 9.39 -12.99 -24.11
CA THR A 760 8.38 -12.90 -25.16
C THR A 760 7.11 -13.64 -24.76
N SER A 761 5.99 -13.23 -25.33
CA SER A 761 4.69 -13.87 -25.09
C SER A 761 4.59 -15.25 -25.76
N ARG A 762 5.29 -15.43 -26.90
CA ARG A 762 5.36 -16.68 -27.68
C ARG A 762 6.17 -17.77 -27.00
N THR A 763 5.86 -19.01 -27.37
CA THR A 763 6.61 -20.22 -27.01
C THR A 763 7.23 -20.85 -28.25
N LEU A 764 8.35 -21.54 -28.06
CA LEU A 764 8.94 -22.41 -29.08
C LEU A 764 8.25 -23.77 -28.96
N LEU A 765 7.75 -24.31 -30.07
CA LEU A 765 7.17 -25.64 -30.16
C LEU A 765 8.05 -26.51 -31.05
N THR A 766 8.45 -27.69 -30.57
CA THR A 766 9.24 -28.66 -31.32
C THR A 766 8.90 -30.09 -30.89
N THR A 767 9.33 -31.08 -31.68
CA THR A 767 9.18 -32.50 -31.36
C THR A 767 10.55 -33.14 -31.31
N LEU A 768 10.84 -33.78 -30.18
CA LEU A 768 12.04 -34.60 -29.94
C LEU A 768 11.63 -36.07 -29.85
N GLN A 769 12.61 -36.97 -29.74
CA GLN A 769 12.35 -38.39 -29.52
C GLN A 769 13.32 -38.93 -28.49
N THR A 770 12.81 -39.74 -27.56
CA THR A 770 13.62 -40.37 -26.52
C THR A 770 14.66 -41.31 -27.12
N ASP A 771 15.90 -41.26 -26.61
CA ASP A 771 16.97 -42.18 -26.99
C ASP A 771 16.72 -43.63 -26.50
N ASP A 772 17.68 -44.52 -26.71
CA ASP A 772 17.59 -45.93 -26.28
C ASP A 772 17.54 -46.10 -24.76
N SER A 773 17.88 -45.06 -24.00
CA SER A 773 17.74 -45.01 -22.54
C SER A 773 16.46 -44.28 -22.09
N GLY A 774 15.54 -43.96 -23.01
CA GLY A 774 14.31 -43.23 -22.70
C GLY A 774 14.52 -41.74 -22.44
N ARG A 775 15.60 -41.12 -22.94
CA ARG A 775 15.99 -39.75 -22.57
C ARG A 775 15.91 -38.72 -23.68
N VAL A 776 15.63 -37.48 -23.28
CA VAL A 776 15.75 -36.27 -24.11
C VAL A 776 16.58 -35.22 -23.37
N TYR A 777 17.47 -34.53 -24.08
CA TYR A 777 18.41 -33.56 -23.51
C TYR A 777 18.01 -32.14 -23.91
N LEU A 778 17.72 -31.29 -22.93
CA LEU A 778 17.18 -29.93 -23.15
C LEU A 778 18.21 -28.80 -23.01
N GLY A 779 19.45 -29.12 -22.64
CA GLY A 779 20.50 -28.12 -22.45
C GLY A 779 20.36 -27.31 -21.16
N ALA A 780 20.96 -26.11 -21.14
CA ALA A 780 21.03 -25.26 -19.96
C ALA A 780 19.73 -24.54 -19.57
N LEU A 781 18.79 -24.36 -20.51
CA LEU A 781 17.51 -23.66 -20.30
C LEU A 781 17.66 -22.27 -19.64
N LYS A 782 18.71 -21.53 -20.00
CA LYS A 782 18.94 -20.17 -19.49
C LYS A 782 17.79 -19.23 -19.89
N ASP A 783 17.32 -18.41 -18.94
CA ASP A 783 16.24 -17.43 -19.12
C ASP A 783 14.86 -18.03 -19.54
N ILE A 784 14.71 -19.35 -19.42
CA ILE A 784 13.45 -20.04 -19.65
C ILE A 784 12.59 -19.99 -18.39
N GLN A 785 11.33 -19.62 -18.55
CA GLN A 785 10.34 -19.52 -17.48
C GLN A 785 9.75 -20.90 -17.15
N TYR A 786 9.36 -21.65 -18.19
CA TYR A 786 8.91 -23.04 -18.07
C TYR A 786 9.17 -23.82 -19.35
N VAL A 787 9.24 -25.14 -19.21
CA VAL A 787 9.18 -26.11 -20.30
C VAL A 787 7.97 -27.00 -20.05
N ARG A 788 7.16 -27.25 -21.08
CA ARG A 788 6.05 -28.19 -21.06
C ARG A 788 6.33 -29.33 -22.03
N LEU A 789 6.12 -30.55 -21.56
CA LEU A 789 6.33 -31.80 -22.25
C LEU A 789 4.97 -32.47 -22.46
N SER A 790 4.73 -33.02 -23.65
CA SER A 790 3.51 -33.78 -23.94
C SER A 790 3.76 -34.87 -24.98
N GLY A 791 2.87 -35.86 -25.05
CA GLY A 791 2.98 -36.95 -26.03
C GLY A 791 1.75 -37.86 -26.00
N ALA A 792 1.69 -38.81 -26.94
CA ALA A 792 0.61 -39.79 -27.01
C ALA A 792 0.70 -40.74 -25.80
N ASP A 793 -0.44 -40.95 -25.12
CA ASP A 793 -0.53 -41.81 -23.94
C ASP A 793 0.32 -41.39 -22.73
N MET A 794 0.56 -40.08 -22.62
CA MET A 794 1.26 -39.44 -21.51
C MET A 794 0.41 -38.31 -20.95
N ASN A 795 0.69 -37.88 -19.71
CA ASN A 795 0.19 -36.60 -19.23
C ASN A 795 1.17 -35.48 -19.53
N ASP A 796 0.61 -34.29 -19.74
CA ASP A 796 1.41 -33.09 -19.89
C ASP A 796 2.18 -32.81 -18.60
N HIS A 797 3.47 -32.58 -18.73
CA HIS A 797 4.35 -32.26 -17.61
C HIS A 797 4.99 -30.89 -17.84
N GLN A 798 4.76 -29.95 -16.93
CA GLN A 798 5.37 -28.62 -16.98
C GLN A 798 6.30 -28.42 -15.79
N PHE A 799 7.52 -27.97 -16.05
CA PHE A 799 8.49 -27.63 -15.01
C PHE A 799 9.18 -26.30 -15.32
N SER A 800 9.64 -25.63 -14.26
CA SER A 800 10.53 -24.47 -14.38
C SER A 800 11.98 -24.94 -14.23
N PRO A 801 12.90 -24.54 -15.12
CA PRO A 801 14.32 -24.84 -14.95
C PRO A 801 14.81 -24.19 -13.64
N GLY A 802 15.17 -25.00 -12.64
CA GLY A 802 15.49 -24.53 -11.30
C GLY A 802 16.62 -23.48 -11.31
N GLN A 803 16.34 -22.30 -10.76
CA GLN A 803 17.30 -21.22 -10.55
C GLN A 803 17.57 -21.05 -9.07
N ASP A 804 18.74 -20.51 -8.71
CA ASP A 804 18.99 -20.07 -7.35
C ASP A 804 17.94 -19.01 -6.97
N GLN A 805 17.44 -19.08 -5.74
CA GLN A 805 16.40 -18.18 -5.25
C GLN A 805 16.80 -17.59 -3.90
N VAL A 806 16.35 -16.36 -3.64
CA VAL A 806 16.58 -15.68 -2.37
C VAL A 806 15.38 -14.82 -2.00
N THR A 807 15.06 -14.79 -0.71
CA THR A 807 14.08 -13.87 -0.15
C THR A 807 14.66 -12.46 -0.10
N GLN A 808 13.96 -11.50 -0.72
CA GLN A 808 14.35 -10.10 -0.73
C GLN A 808 13.51 -9.29 0.28
N PRO A 809 14.12 -8.40 1.08
CA PRO A 809 13.34 -7.51 1.95
C PRO A 809 12.54 -6.50 1.11
N GLU A 810 11.29 -6.22 1.49
CA GLU A 810 10.50 -5.16 0.84
C GLU A 810 11.00 -3.75 1.25
N GLN A 811 11.45 -3.60 2.50
CA GLN A 811 11.93 -2.33 3.06
C GLN A 811 13.16 -2.53 3.96
N ILE A 812 14.14 -1.65 3.82
CA ILE A 812 15.32 -1.52 4.68
C ILE A 812 15.34 -0.11 5.27
N CYS A 813 15.37 0.00 6.59
CA CYS A 813 15.54 1.24 7.32
C CYS A 813 16.86 1.21 8.11
N ALA A 814 17.73 2.17 7.85
CA ALA A 814 19.07 2.24 8.42
C ALA A 814 19.46 3.69 8.78
N ARG A 815 20.53 3.83 9.55
CA ARG A 815 21.15 5.13 9.86
C ARG A 815 22.16 5.51 8.77
N THR A 816 22.36 6.80 8.53
CA THR A 816 23.50 7.30 7.75
C THR A 816 24.82 6.61 8.14
N GLY A 817 25.62 6.25 7.14
CA GLY A 817 26.89 5.52 7.31
C GLY A 817 26.77 4.01 7.53
N SER A 818 25.55 3.44 7.55
CA SER A 818 25.38 1.97 7.63
C SER A 818 25.76 1.29 6.31
N GLU A 819 26.40 0.13 6.40
CA GLU A 819 26.54 -0.78 5.25
C GLU A 819 25.26 -1.59 5.08
N ILE A 820 24.74 -1.64 3.85
CA ILE A 820 23.54 -2.43 3.51
C ILE A 820 23.97 -3.52 2.53
N VAL A 821 23.58 -4.76 2.82
CA VAL A 821 23.83 -5.92 1.94
C VAL A 821 22.50 -6.51 1.49
N VAL A 822 22.23 -6.41 0.19
CA VAL A 822 21.08 -7.03 -0.47
C VAL A 822 21.57 -8.30 -1.16
N PRO A 823 21.03 -9.47 -0.81
CA PRO A 823 21.52 -10.72 -1.37
C PRO A 823 21.05 -10.85 -2.83
N LEU A 824 21.79 -11.57 -3.66
CA LEU A 824 21.35 -11.92 -5.02
C LEU A 824 21.24 -13.45 -5.13
N PRO A 825 20.29 -13.95 -5.94
CA PRO A 825 20.20 -15.39 -6.20
C PRO A 825 21.45 -15.89 -6.92
N ASP A 826 21.90 -15.13 -7.91
CA ASP A 826 23.15 -15.39 -8.62
C ASP A 826 24.06 -14.17 -8.55
N ALA A 827 25.36 -14.41 -8.72
CA ALA A 827 26.39 -13.37 -8.78
C ALA A 827 26.90 -13.26 -10.22
N PRO A 828 26.12 -12.63 -11.11
CA PRO A 828 26.52 -12.54 -12.51
C PRO A 828 27.80 -11.71 -12.62
N ASP A 829 28.72 -12.13 -13.49
CA ASP A 829 29.89 -11.34 -13.90
C ASP A 829 29.45 -10.21 -14.85
N LEU A 830 28.63 -9.31 -14.33
CA LEU A 830 28.06 -8.16 -15.01
C LEU A 830 28.44 -6.89 -14.26
N LYS A 831 28.43 -5.77 -14.98
CA LYS A 831 28.58 -4.46 -14.34
C LYS A 831 27.36 -4.20 -13.46
N ILE A 832 27.57 -3.49 -12.35
CA ILE A 832 26.51 -3.14 -11.39
C ILE A 832 25.34 -2.43 -12.06
N GLU A 833 25.61 -1.55 -13.03
CA GLU A 833 24.62 -0.85 -13.83
C GLU A 833 23.73 -1.78 -14.67
N ASP A 834 24.16 -3.00 -14.98
CA ASP A 834 23.40 -4.01 -15.71
C ASP A 834 22.63 -4.94 -14.75
N ILE A 835 22.99 -4.95 -13.47
CA ILE A 835 22.36 -5.77 -12.41
C ILE A 835 21.21 -5.00 -11.73
N CYS A 836 21.44 -3.72 -11.40
CA CYS A 836 20.49 -2.92 -10.63
C CYS A 836 20.51 -1.44 -10.99
N SER A 837 19.50 -0.71 -10.53
CA SER A 837 19.50 0.75 -10.42
C SER A 837 19.16 1.16 -8.99
N LEU A 838 19.79 2.22 -8.48
CA LEU A 838 19.51 2.79 -7.16
C LEU A 838 19.24 4.29 -7.30
N TYR A 839 18.00 4.71 -7.08
CA TYR A 839 17.59 6.10 -7.29
C TYR A 839 17.07 6.75 -6.01
N GLU A 840 17.41 8.01 -5.78
CA GLU A 840 16.77 8.81 -4.74
C GLU A 840 15.33 9.15 -5.15
N VAL A 841 14.39 8.99 -4.22
CA VAL A 841 12.98 9.28 -4.41
C VAL A 841 12.57 10.48 -3.56
N ARG A 842 12.01 11.50 -4.21
CA ARG A 842 11.39 12.65 -3.53
C ARG A 842 10.01 12.94 -4.13
N GLY A 843 9.02 13.12 -3.26
CA GLY A 843 7.65 13.42 -3.69
C GLY A 843 7.08 12.39 -4.70
N GLY A 844 7.48 11.13 -4.58
CA GLY A 844 7.08 10.03 -5.48
C GLY A 844 7.71 10.04 -6.87
N THR A 845 8.88 10.69 -7.06
CA THR A 845 9.61 10.67 -8.33
C THR A 845 11.11 10.49 -8.12
N TYR A 846 11.81 9.98 -9.14
CA TYR A 846 13.28 9.82 -9.10
C TYR A 846 14.02 11.14 -9.32
N VAL A 847 15.04 11.42 -8.50
CA VAL A 847 15.77 12.69 -8.53
C VAL A 847 17.19 12.51 -9.03
N GLU A 848 17.94 11.59 -8.42
CA GLU A 848 19.37 11.40 -8.65
C GLU A 848 19.75 9.91 -8.66
N ASP A 849 20.82 9.59 -9.38
CA ASP A 849 21.35 8.23 -9.52
C ASP A 849 22.44 7.95 -8.49
N PHE A 850 22.18 6.98 -7.61
CA PHE A 850 23.10 6.49 -6.60
C PHE A 850 23.63 5.09 -6.91
N THR A 851 23.44 4.57 -8.12
CA THR A 851 23.94 3.24 -8.54
C THR A 851 25.47 3.14 -8.40
N GLY A 852 26.20 4.26 -8.52
CA GLY A 852 27.64 4.33 -8.26
C GLY A 852 28.06 4.08 -6.80
N LYS A 853 27.12 4.05 -5.85
CA LYS A 853 27.33 3.66 -4.44
C LYS A 853 27.14 2.16 -4.20
N VAL A 854 26.80 1.41 -5.24
CA VAL A 854 26.56 -0.02 -5.19
C VAL A 854 27.79 -0.76 -5.71
N SER A 855 28.20 -1.81 -4.99
CA SER A 855 29.31 -2.69 -5.35
C SER A 855 28.93 -4.15 -5.11
N SER A 856 29.65 -5.10 -5.69
CA SER A 856 29.44 -6.52 -5.41
C SER A 856 30.22 -6.95 -4.16
N LYS A 857 29.61 -7.80 -3.33
CA LYS A 857 30.26 -8.42 -2.16
C LYS A 857 29.60 -9.76 -1.85
N ASP A 858 30.37 -10.84 -1.75
CA ASP A 858 29.90 -12.16 -1.28
C ASP A 858 28.61 -12.67 -1.96
N ARG A 859 28.53 -12.55 -3.30
CA ARG A 859 27.33 -12.81 -4.13
C ARG A 859 26.14 -11.86 -3.89
N GLY A 860 26.30 -10.76 -3.17
CA GLY A 860 25.27 -9.74 -2.94
C GLY A 860 25.68 -8.35 -3.44
N LEU A 861 24.77 -7.39 -3.28
CA LEU A 861 24.99 -5.97 -3.51
C LEU A 861 25.28 -5.27 -2.18
N LEU A 862 26.46 -4.66 -2.10
CA LEU A 862 26.88 -3.81 -1.00
C LEU A 862 26.63 -2.34 -1.34
N ILE A 863 25.88 -1.66 -0.48
CA ILE A 863 25.54 -0.25 -0.60
C ILE A 863 26.13 0.49 0.59
N LYS A 864 26.87 1.57 0.32
CA LYS A 864 27.51 2.41 1.35
C LYS A 864 27.29 3.89 1.10
N ASP A 865 27.50 4.70 2.15
CA ASP A 865 27.58 6.15 2.07
C ASP A 865 26.35 6.82 1.43
N LEU A 866 25.16 6.27 1.70
CA LEU A 866 23.90 6.93 1.33
C LEU A 866 23.61 8.10 2.29
N PRO A 867 23.23 9.28 1.77
CA PRO A 867 22.77 10.39 2.60
C PRO A 867 21.39 10.09 3.21
N ALA A 868 20.95 10.92 4.16
CA ALA A 868 19.59 10.82 4.69
C ALA A 868 18.57 11.09 3.57
N GLY A 869 17.59 10.19 3.42
CA GLY A 869 16.60 10.24 2.36
C GLY A 869 15.92 8.89 2.10
N ASP A 870 15.07 8.89 1.08
CA ASP A 870 14.38 7.70 0.58
C ASP A 870 14.96 7.30 -0.78
N PHE A 871 15.22 6.02 -0.96
CA PHE A 871 15.82 5.45 -2.16
C PHE A 871 15.06 4.21 -2.60
N GLU A 872 15.06 3.97 -3.91
CA GLU A 872 14.54 2.75 -4.52
C GLU A 872 15.69 1.98 -5.17
N LEU A 873 15.93 0.75 -4.69
CA LEU A 873 16.80 -0.21 -5.37
C LEU A 873 15.93 -1.13 -6.25
N TYR A 874 16.22 -1.18 -7.54
CA TYR A 874 15.55 -2.07 -8.49
C TYR A 874 16.52 -3.13 -9.02
N LEU A 875 16.16 -4.40 -8.88
CA LEU A 875 16.92 -5.55 -9.35
C LEU A 875 16.39 -5.98 -10.72
N LYS A 876 17.20 -5.82 -11.78
CA LYS A 876 16.74 -5.97 -13.16
C LYS A 876 16.43 -7.41 -13.55
N GLN A 877 17.23 -8.37 -13.04
CA GLN A 877 17.02 -9.78 -13.36
C GLN A 877 15.78 -10.36 -12.69
N SER A 878 15.46 -9.97 -11.45
CA SER A 878 14.28 -10.48 -10.72
C SER A 878 13.05 -9.57 -10.85
N LEU A 879 13.21 -8.39 -11.45
CA LEU A 879 12.19 -7.34 -11.55
C LEU A 879 11.65 -6.90 -10.18
N ASN A 880 12.48 -6.99 -9.14
CA ASN A 880 12.08 -6.70 -7.77
C ASN A 880 12.53 -5.30 -7.32
N THR A 881 11.74 -4.68 -6.44
CA THR A 881 12.01 -3.35 -5.88
C THR A 881 12.16 -3.44 -4.37
N ILE A 882 13.17 -2.74 -3.83
CA ILE A 882 13.45 -2.65 -2.40
C ILE A 882 13.49 -1.18 -2.00
N GLN A 883 12.67 -0.80 -1.02
CA GLN A 883 12.63 0.55 -0.46
C GLN A 883 13.73 0.71 0.59
N ILE A 884 14.65 1.65 0.40
CA ILE A 884 15.74 1.93 1.34
C ILE A 884 15.51 3.31 1.95
N LYS A 885 15.40 3.38 3.27
CA LYS A 885 15.17 4.62 4.03
C LYS A 885 16.33 4.86 4.97
N ILE A 886 17.04 5.96 4.74
CA ILE A 886 18.21 6.34 5.52
C ILE A 886 17.85 7.56 6.35
N GLY A 887 17.96 7.46 7.66
CA GLY A 887 17.72 8.59 8.56
C GLY A 887 19.00 9.06 9.24
N GLU A 888 18.94 10.28 9.77
CA GLU A 888 19.89 10.82 10.74
C GLU A 888 19.13 11.09 12.05
N GLY A 889 19.68 10.66 13.18
CA GLY A 889 18.99 10.78 14.46
C GLY A 889 19.61 9.98 15.61
N LYS A 890 18.97 10.05 16.77
CA LYS A 890 19.33 9.27 17.96
C LYS A 890 18.67 7.88 17.87
N LYS A 891 19.42 6.82 18.21
CA LYS A 891 18.87 5.45 18.27
C LYS A 891 18.22 5.24 19.64
N VAL A 892 16.92 4.93 19.64
CA VAL A 892 16.14 4.68 20.86
C VAL A 892 15.26 3.45 20.62
N ARG A 893 15.45 2.38 21.40
CA ARG A 893 14.59 1.17 21.40
C ARG A 893 14.30 0.53 20.03
N GLY A 894 15.31 0.48 19.16
CA GLY A 894 15.16 -0.09 17.81
C GLY A 894 14.55 0.89 16.81
N TYR A 895 14.32 2.14 17.19
CA TYR A 895 13.97 3.23 16.29
C TYR A 895 15.15 4.20 16.13
N LEU A 896 15.14 4.93 15.03
CA LEU A 896 15.98 6.08 14.76
C LEU A 896 15.08 7.32 14.77
N VAL A 897 15.23 8.17 15.78
CA VAL A 897 14.43 9.39 15.97
C VAL A 897 15.18 10.56 15.33
N GLY A 898 14.71 11.00 14.16
CA GLY A 898 15.24 12.15 13.43
C GLY A 898 14.43 13.42 13.67
N GLN A 899 14.67 14.47 12.89
CA GLN A 899 13.98 15.76 13.04
C GLN A 899 12.51 15.75 12.60
N ARG A 900 12.17 14.90 11.63
CA ARG A 900 10.86 14.91 10.96
C ARG A 900 10.19 13.54 10.90
N ARG A 901 10.91 12.47 11.24
CA ARG A 901 10.36 11.13 11.30
C ARG A 901 11.13 10.22 12.25
N CYS A 902 10.44 9.21 12.75
CA CYS A 902 10.99 8.11 13.52
C CYS A 902 10.93 6.84 12.66
N LEU A 903 12.10 6.27 12.36
CA LEU A 903 12.26 5.10 11.49
C LEU A 903 12.50 3.84 12.33
N PRO A 904 11.76 2.76 12.13
CA PRO A 904 12.06 1.47 12.75
C PRO A 904 13.32 0.88 12.10
N LEU A 905 14.37 0.58 12.87
CA LEU A 905 15.61 0.02 12.34
C LEU A 905 15.39 -1.45 11.96
N THR A 906 15.69 -1.78 10.71
CA THR A 906 15.70 -3.16 10.20
C THR A 906 17.13 -3.73 10.23
N ARG A 907 17.27 -5.04 10.05
CA ARG A 907 18.59 -5.66 9.85
C ARG A 907 19.14 -5.27 8.46
N PRO A 908 20.26 -4.52 8.38
CA PRO A 908 20.75 -4.01 7.11
C PRO A 908 21.52 -5.05 6.28
N MET A 909 21.88 -6.20 6.88
CA MET A 909 22.64 -7.27 6.23
C MET A 909 21.86 -8.59 6.29
N ALA A 910 21.32 -9.03 5.14
CA ALA A 910 20.55 -10.26 5.05
C ALA A 910 21.46 -11.50 4.97
N LEU A 911 21.00 -12.62 5.53
CA LEU A 911 21.66 -13.93 5.43
C LEU A 911 21.79 -14.34 3.97
N GLN A 912 22.94 -14.89 3.59
CA GLN A 912 23.20 -15.32 2.22
C GLN A 912 24.05 -16.59 2.17
N ILE A 913 23.70 -17.48 1.23
CA ILE A 913 24.54 -18.59 0.80
C ILE A 913 25.55 -18.05 -0.21
N VAL A 914 26.83 -18.07 0.15
CA VAL A 914 27.94 -17.61 -0.70
C VAL A 914 28.37 -18.73 -1.64
N GLU A 915 28.35 -19.96 -1.17
CA GLU A 915 28.76 -21.11 -1.99
C GLU A 915 28.21 -22.41 -1.40
N ALA A 916 27.82 -23.33 -2.27
CA ALA A 916 27.55 -24.73 -1.92
C ALA A 916 28.21 -25.62 -2.96
N LYS A 917 29.30 -26.29 -2.59
CA LYS A 917 30.05 -27.16 -3.51
C LYS A 917 30.63 -28.37 -2.80
N PRO A 918 30.92 -29.47 -3.52
CA PRO A 918 31.73 -30.54 -2.96
C PRO A 918 33.11 -30.02 -2.56
N ASP A 919 33.66 -30.58 -1.49
CA ASP A 919 35.05 -30.40 -1.09
C ASP A 919 36.00 -30.99 -2.16
N SER A 920 37.30 -30.73 -2.02
CA SER A 920 38.30 -31.19 -2.98
C SER A 920 38.33 -32.72 -3.18
N SER A 921 37.82 -33.48 -2.20
CA SER A 921 37.72 -34.95 -2.26
C SER A 921 36.44 -35.46 -2.93
N GLY A 922 35.44 -34.59 -3.13
CA GLY A 922 34.12 -34.97 -3.65
C GLY A 922 33.20 -35.63 -2.63
N ASN A 923 33.65 -35.86 -1.40
CA ASN A 923 32.94 -36.66 -0.39
C ASN A 923 32.13 -35.81 0.60
N LYS A 924 32.36 -34.50 0.67
CA LYS A 924 31.64 -33.60 1.58
C LYS A 924 31.06 -32.42 0.82
N LEU A 925 29.80 -32.08 1.09
CA LEU A 925 29.23 -30.80 0.67
C LEU A 925 29.67 -29.70 1.65
N VAL A 926 30.32 -28.65 1.15
CA VAL A 926 30.70 -27.46 1.92
C VAL A 926 29.76 -26.31 1.57
N VAL A 927 29.08 -25.78 2.59
CA VAL A 927 28.15 -24.64 2.46
C VAL A 927 28.72 -23.44 3.22
N ASN A 928 29.06 -22.39 2.48
CA ASN A 928 29.59 -21.14 3.03
C ASN A 928 28.47 -20.09 3.13
N LEU A 929 28.31 -19.50 4.31
CA LEU A 929 27.29 -18.49 4.60
C LEU A 929 27.95 -17.17 5.02
N THR A 930 27.33 -16.05 4.65
CA THR A 930 27.71 -14.71 5.14
C THR A 930 26.55 -14.04 5.86
N ASN A 931 26.85 -12.95 6.59
CA ASN A 931 25.90 -12.20 7.41
C ASN A 931 25.19 -13.09 8.44
N THR A 932 25.95 -13.93 9.11
CA THR A 932 25.41 -14.99 9.96
C THR A 932 24.88 -14.48 11.31
N GLY A 933 24.20 -15.34 12.07
CA GLY A 933 23.61 -15.08 13.38
C GLY A 933 23.43 -16.40 14.13
N ARG A 934 22.95 -16.34 15.39
CA ARG A 934 22.80 -17.54 16.23
C ARG A 934 21.69 -18.49 15.76
N ASP A 935 20.67 -17.97 15.06
CA ASP A 935 19.44 -18.70 14.72
C ASP A 935 19.44 -19.22 13.26
N ILE A 936 20.61 -19.52 12.70
CA ILE A 936 20.74 -19.96 11.31
C ILE A 936 20.47 -21.45 11.17
N ARG A 937 19.79 -21.80 10.09
CA ARG A 937 19.41 -23.17 9.75
C ARG A 937 19.80 -23.44 8.30
N VAL A 938 20.31 -24.64 8.06
CA VAL A 938 20.64 -25.12 6.73
C VAL A 938 19.85 -26.41 6.51
N HIS A 939 19.00 -26.42 5.50
CA HIS A 939 18.23 -27.58 5.06
C HIS A 939 18.91 -28.17 3.83
N VAL A 940 19.15 -29.47 3.82
CA VAL A 940 19.74 -30.20 2.68
C VAL A 940 18.78 -31.31 2.30
N ILE A 941 18.24 -31.23 1.07
CA ILE A 941 17.36 -32.25 0.49
C ILE A 941 18.09 -32.90 -0.67
N ALA A 942 18.10 -34.22 -0.69
CA ALA A 942 18.68 -35.00 -1.77
C ALA A 942 17.54 -35.68 -2.54
N ALA A 943 17.31 -35.23 -3.76
CA ALA A 943 16.32 -35.80 -4.69
C ALA A 943 17.02 -36.20 -5.99
N ARG A 944 16.54 -37.27 -6.63
CA ARG A 944 17.02 -37.75 -7.93
C ARG A 944 16.48 -36.90 -9.08
N PHE A 945 15.21 -36.52 -9.00
CA PHE A 945 14.52 -35.69 -9.96
C PHE A 945 14.36 -34.25 -9.43
N LEU A 946 13.97 -33.33 -10.31
CA LEU A 946 13.55 -31.99 -9.89
C LEU A 946 12.36 -32.13 -8.94
N PRO A 947 12.44 -31.58 -7.71
CA PRO A 947 11.38 -31.76 -6.73
C PRO A 947 10.04 -31.22 -7.22
N GLU A 948 8.98 -32.04 -7.15
CA GLU A 948 7.61 -31.58 -7.39
C GLU A 948 7.15 -30.60 -6.28
N PHE A 949 7.66 -30.80 -5.06
CA PHE A 949 7.36 -29.97 -3.89
C PHE A 949 8.59 -29.11 -3.57
N MET A 950 8.61 -27.87 -4.08
CA MET A 950 9.76 -26.96 -3.92
C MET A 950 9.80 -26.32 -2.53
N ILE A 951 10.80 -26.65 -1.71
CA ILE A 951 10.94 -26.13 -0.33
C ILE A 951 11.06 -24.60 -0.26
N PHE A 952 11.68 -23.96 -1.26
CA PHE A 952 11.84 -22.51 -1.27
C PHE A 952 10.49 -21.80 -1.31
N ASP A 953 9.58 -22.26 -2.16
CA ASP A 953 8.25 -21.66 -2.30
C ASP A 953 7.45 -21.77 -1.01
N GLU A 954 7.59 -22.88 -0.29
CA GLU A 954 6.96 -23.12 1.00
C GLU A 954 7.54 -22.20 2.08
N PHE A 955 8.86 -22.08 2.18
CA PHE A 955 9.51 -21.34 3.29
C PHE A 955 9.64 -19.84 3.04
N ALA A 956 9.74 -19.39 1.78
CA ALA A 956 9.83 -17.97 1.42
C ALA A 956 8.50 -17.22 1.61
N ALA A 957 7.37 -17.93 1.75
CA ALA A 957 6.07 -17.32 2.03
C ALA A 957 6.00 -16.57 3.39
N MET A 958 6.91 -16.87 4.32
CA MET A 958 6.99 -16.24 5.63
C MET A 958 7.93 -15.03 5.61
N GLN A 959 7.37 -13.86 5.26
CA GLN A 959 8.09 -12.57 5.30
C GLN A 959 7.84 -11.82 6.61
N PRO A 960 8.84 -11.07 7.13
CA PRO A 960 8.61 -10.17 8.25
C PRO A 960 7.62 -9.06 7.86
N PRO A 961 6.81 -8.55 8.80
CA PRO A 961 5.89 -7.46 8.50
C PRO A 961 6.67 -6.18 8.19
N LEU A 962 6.09 -5.34 7.32
CA LEU A 962 6.53 -3.96 7.17
C LEU A 962 6.36 -3.22 8.51
N LEU A 963 7.37 -2.45 8.88
CA LEU A 963 7.33 -1.65 10.10
C LEU A 963 6.92 -0.22 9.77
N GLY A 964 6.00 0.31 10.58
CA GLY A 964 5.43 1.64 10.42
C GLY A 964 6.43 2.76 10.66
N ILE A 965 6.34 3.83 9.86
CA ILE A 965 7.12 5.07 10.03
C ILE A 965 6.24 6.12 10.67
N THR A 966 6.79 6.82 11.65
CA THR A 966 6.09 7.89 12.36
C THR A 966 6.60 9.25 11.90
N ALA A 967 5.71 10.17 11.54
CA ALA A 967 6.07 11.56 11.24
C ALA A 967 6.16 12.39 12.53
N LEU A 968 7.12 13.32 12.59
CA LEU A 968 7.35 14.24 13.69
C LEU A 968 7.16 15.67 13.16
N SER A 969 6.24 16.43 13.76
CA SER A 969 6.05 17.84 13.42
C SER A 969 5.58 18.64 14.62
N LEU A 970 6.26 19.75 14.90
CA LEU A 970 5.85 20.68 15.95
C LEU A 970 4.47 21.29 15.66
N PRO A 971 3.67 21.59 16.68
CA PRO A 971 2.39 22.25 16.46
C PRO A 971 2.59 23.71 16.04
N GLU A 972 1.79 24.18 15.07
CA GLU A 972 1.78 25.59 14.67
C GLU A 972 0.88 26.43 15.59
N SER A 973 1.37 27.60 15.99
CA SER A 973 0.62 28.69 16.59
C SER A 973 -0.26 29.37 15.53
N ARG A 974 -1.38 29.97 15.96
CA ARG A 974 -2.37 30.62 15.08
C ARG A 974 -2.65 32.03 15.56
N TYR A 975 -2.74 32.95 14.61
CA TYR A 975 -2.95 34.37 14.86
C TYR A 975 -4.18 34.84 14.09
N LEU A 976 -5.19 35.35 14.80
CA LEU A 976 -6.39 35.93 14.21
C LEU A 976 -6.53 37.38 14.64
N SER A 977 -6.63 38.26 13.65
CA SER A 977 -6.70 39.70 13.84
C SER A 977 -8.11 40.22 13.60
N GLY A 978 -8.52 41.24 14.37
CA GLY A 978 -9.55 42.17 13.94
C GLY A 978 -10.99 41.64 13.97
N ARG A 979 -11.39 40.92 15.04
CA ARG A 979 -12.78 40.51 15.27
C ARG A 979 -13.56 41.60 15.99
N ASN A 980 -14.73 41.97 15.49
CA ASN A 980 -15.67 42.80 16.24
C ASN A 980 -16.18 42.06 17.49
N ILE A 981 -16.04 42.67 18.67
CA ILE A 981 -16.67 42.15 19.89
C ILE A 981 -18.17 42.49 19.90
N GLY A 982 -18.98 41.64 20.54
CA GLY A 982 -20.42 41.87 20.67
C GLY A 982 -20.72 43.12 21.51
N ASP A 983 -21.86 43.75 21.23
CA ASP A 983 -22.23 45.04 21.82
C ASP A 983 -22.34 44.99 23.36
N GLU A 984 -22.77 43.86 23.94
CA GLU A 984 -22.86 43.68 25.39
C GLU A 984 -21.48 43.60 26.06
N TYR A 985 -20.57 42.80 25.50
CA TYR A 985 -19.21 42.67 26.03
C TYR A 985 -18.45 44.00 25.91
N ARG A 986 -18.66 44.73 24.81
CA ARG A 986 -18.17 46.10 24.62
C ARG A 986 -18.70 47.03 25.71
N TYR A 987 -20.00 47.02 25.95
CA TYR A 987 -20.65 47.84 26.97
C TYR A 987 -20.10 47.57 28.38
N ILE A 988 -19.91 46.30 28.75
CA ILE A 988 -19.35 45.91 30.05
C ILE A 988 -17.94 46.47 30.23
N LEU A 989 -17.07 46.31 29.22
CA LEU A 989 -15.71 46.83 29.26
C LEU A 989 -15.67 48.36 29.33
N GLU A 990 -16.46 49.04 28.49
CA GLU A 990 -16.54 50.51 28.48
C GLU A 990 -17.02 51.05 29.84
N ARG A 991 -18.01 50.40 30.47
CA ARG A 991 -18.49 50.77 31.81
C ARG A 991 -17.46 50.52 32.91
N ARG A 992 -16.73 49.40 32.87
CA ARG A 992 -15.70 49.02 33.85
C ARG A 992 -14.55 50.04 33.91
N TYR A 993 -14.13 50.59 32.77
CA TYR A 993 -12.99 51.52 32.68
C TYR A 993 -13.38 53.00 32.45
N SER A 994 -14.67 53.32 32.55
CA SER A 994 -15.17 54.70 32.49
C SER A 994 -14.89 55.45 33.79
N LYS A 995 -14.43 56.71 33.69
CA LYS A 995 -14.35 57.60 34.86
C LYS A 995 -15.78 57.90 35.32
N ILE A 996 -16.14 57.41 36.50
CA ILE A 996 -17.40 57.73 37.17
C ILE A 996 -17.25 59.11 37.80
N PHE A 997 -17.86 60.12 37.17
CA PHE A 997 -17.94 61.46 37.75
C PHE A 997 -19.26 61.61 38.54
N PRO A 998 -19.25 62.09 39.79
CA PRO A 998 -20.48 62.53 40.44
C PRO A 998 -20.94 63.84 39.80
N GLY A 999 -22.01 63.83 39.00
CA GLY A 999 -22.53 65.06 38.38
C GLY A 999 -23.63 64.87 37.34
N ASN A 1000 -24.44 65.94 37.18
CA ASN A 1000 -25.62 66.04 36.33
C ASN A 1000 -25.31 65.78 34.84
N MET A 1001 -26.19 65.03 34.16
CA MET A 1001 -26.12 64.53 32.77
C MET A 1001 -26.34 65.61 31.68
N LEU A 1002 -26.31 66.89 32.04
CA LEU A 1002 -26.49 67.99 31.08
C LEU A 1002 -25.22 68.20 30.24
N ARG A 1003 -25.38 68.36 28.92
CA ARG A 1003 -24.28 68.72 28.01
C ARG A 1003 -23.67 70.05 28.43
N ARG A 1004 -22.34 70.09 28.60
CA ARG A 1004 -21.61 71.35 28.79
C ARG A 1004 -21.72 72.21 27.51
N PRO A 1005 -21.90 73.53 27.61
CA PRO A 1005 -21.88 74.42 26.46
C PRO A 1005 -20.52 74.33 25.75
N GLY A 1006 -20.53 74.04 24.45
CA GLY A 1006 -19.32 73.96 23.61
C GLY A 1006 -19.12 75.24 22.79
N LEU A 1007 -17.88 75.51 22.38
CA LEU A 1007 -17.47 76.69 21.59
C LEU A 1007 -18.02 76.73 20.15
N LEU A 1008 -18.71 75.68 19.68
CA LEU A 1008 -19.30 75.59 18.35
C LEU A 1008 -20.83 75.75 18.45
N LEU A 1009 -21.34 76.90 17.99
CA LEU A 1009 -22.76 77.26 17.99
C LEU A 1009 -23.63 76.43 17.01
N ASN A 1010 -23.03 75.67 16.09
CA ASN A 1010 -23.72 74.72 15.21
C ASN A 1010 -22.79 73.56 14.79
N PRO A 1011 -22.77 72.42 15.48
CA PRO A 1011 -22.18 71.21 14.93
C PRO A 1011 -23.01 70.73 13.72
N TRP A 1012 -22.37 70.29 12.64
CA TRP A 1012 -23.07 69.71 11.49
C TRP A 1012 -23.94 68.51 11.93
N SER A 1013 -25.26 68.66 11.86
CA SER A 1013 -26.25 67.61 12.15
C SER A 1013 -26.31 66.63 10.97
N LEU A 1014 -25.60 65.51 11.08
CA LEU A 1014 -25.56 64.49 10.04
C LEU A 1014 -26.74 63.49 10.05
N ARG A 1015 -27.72 63.59 10.98
CA ARG A 1015 -28.98 62.81 10.96
C ARG A 1015 -29.99 63.30 12.01
N LYS A 1016 -31.30 63.16 11.71
CA LYS A 1016 -32.38 63.19 12.70
C LYS A 1016 -32.25 62.00 13.65
N THR A 1017 -32.46 62.22 14.94
CA THR A 1017 -32.47 61.17 15.96
C THR A 1017 -33.86 60.56 16.03
N GLU A 1018 -34.00 59.32 15.56
CA GLU A 1018 -35.17 58.47 15.83
C GLU A 1018 -34.75 57.41 16.85
N THR A 1019 -35.60 57.21 17.87
CA THR A 1019 -35.39 56.17 18.87
C THR A 1019 -35.85 54.84 18.28
N THR A 1020 -34.90 54.01 17.87
CA THR A 1020 -35.15 52.61 17.49
C THR A 1020 -34.55 51.67 18.55
N THR A 1021 -35.33 50.68 18.95
CA THR A 1021 -34.82 49.50 19.66
C THR A 1021 -33.88 48.76 18.71
N ARG A 1022 -32.58 48.77 19.04
CA ARG A 1022 -31.58 47.93 18.38
C ARG A 1022 -31.49 46.62 19.13
N ASP A 1023 -31.78 45.52 18.46
CA ASP A 1023 -31.37 44.20 18.93
C ASP A 1023 -29.83 44.15 18.91
N ALA A 1024 -29.24 43.77 20.04
CA ALA A 1024 -27.78 43.65 20.16
C ALA A 1024 -27.28 42.64 19.13
N LEU A 1025 -26.34 43.05 18.27
CA LEU A 1025 -25.75 42.15 17.30
C LEU A 1025 -24.68 41.30 18.00
N GLY A 1026 -24.75 39.98 17.80
CA GLY A 1026 -23.68 39.07 18.19
C GLY A 1026 -22.36 39.47 17.51
N GLY A 1027 -21.25 39.35 18.25
CA GLY A 1027 -19.92 39.56 17.68
C GLY A 1027 -19.61 38.54 16.56
N GLY A 1028 -18.57 38.81 15.77
CA GLY A 1028 -18.14 37.87 14.73
C GLY A 1028 -17.73 36.51 15.32
N ALA A 1029 -18.03 35.41 14.64
CA ALA A 1029 -17.54 34.09 15.03
C ALA A 1029 -16.02 33.99 14.83
N TRP A 1030 -15.33 33.27 15.73
CA TRP A 1030 -13.97 32.83 15.44
C TRP A 1030 -14.04 31.70 14.42
N SER A 1031 -13.73 31.97 13.15
CA SER A 1031 -13.61 30.92 12.13
C SER A 1031 -12.14 30.68 11.78
N GLY A 1032 -11.73 29.43 11.88
CA GLY A 1032 -10.43 28.96 11.42
C GLY A 1032 -10.59 27.52 10.97
N ALA A 1033 -10.43 27.26 9.67
CA ALA A 1033 -10.47 25.90 9.16
C ALA A 1033 -9.39 25.06 9.85
N VAL A 1034 -9.81 23.90 10.35
CA VAL A 1034 -8.92 22.89 10.89
C VAL A 1034 -8.13 22.31 9.72
N THR A 1035 -6.82 22.57 9.68
CA THR A 1035 -5.90 21.59 9.08
C THR A 1035 -5.29 20.84 10.25
N PRO A 1036 -5.79 19.65 10.59
CA PRO A 1036 -5.23 18.90 11.70
C PRO A 1036 -3.82 18.49 11.30
N SER A 1037 -2.80 19.00 11.99
CA SER A 1037 -1.45 18.41 11.97
C SER A 1037 -1.43 17.20 12.93
N ALA A 1038 -2.43 16.33 12.82
CA ALA A 1038 -2.43 15.08 13.54
C ALA A 1038 -1.29 14.23 12.98
N GLN A 1039 -0.45 13.70 13.86
CA GLN A 1039 0.46 12.63 13.53
C GLN A 1039 -0.39 11.50 12.91
N ARG A 1040 -0.25 11.28 11.60
CA ARG A 1040 -0.94 10.17 10.93
C ARG A 1040 -0.35 8.88 11.49
N ALA A 1041 -1.22 7.96 11.88
CA ALA A 1041 -0.82 6.60 12.21
C ALA A 1041 0.03 6.01 11.07
N PRO A 1042 1.02 5.16 11.37
CA PRO A 1042 1.85 4.56 10.34
C PRO A 1042 0.99 3.90 9.25
N SER A 1043 1.16 4.36 8.01
CA SER A 1043 0.50 3.75 6.86
C SER A 1043 1.25 2.48 6.48
N LEU A 1044 0.69 1.32 6.83
CA LEU A 1044 1.07 0.06 6.23
C LEU A 1044 0.35 -0.03 4.88
N GLU A 1045 1.05 0.28 3.79
CA GLU A 1045 0.56 -0.16 2.48
C GLU A 1045 0.60 -1.70 2.49
N ARG A 1046 -0.59 -2.31 2.52
CA ARG A 1046 -0.71 -3.76 2.42
C ARG A 1046 -0.22 -4.18 1.04
N SER A 1047 0.99 -4.74 0.98
CA SER A 1047 1.46 -5.54 -0.16
C SER A 1047 0.46 -6.67 -0.39
N ARG A 1048 -0.31 -6.58 -1.49
CA ARG A 1048 -1.17 -7.66 -1.99
C ARG A 1048 -0.30 -8.69 -2.71
N LYS A 1049 0.51 -9.42 -1.96
CA LYS A 1049 1.16 -10.67 -2.41
C LYS A 1049 1.04 -11.73 -1.31
N LYS A 1050 -0.20 -12.08 -0.96
CA LYS A 1050 -0.53 -13.27 -0.18
C LYS A 1050 -1.82 -13.84 -0.73
N ASP A 1051 -1.73 -14.58 -1.84
CA ASP A 1051 -2.79 -15.48 -2.32
C ASP A 1051 -2.23 -16.47 -3.37
N ALA A 1052 -1.04 -17.04 -3.14
CA ALA A 1052 -0.48 -18.07 -4.02
C ALA A 1052 -0.15 -19.40 -3.32
N ALA A 1053 -0.37 -19.53 -2.01
CA ALA A 1053 -0.01 -20.74 -1.27
C ALA A 1053 -1.18 -21.68 -0.97
N ALA A 1054 -2.34 -21.50 -1.61
CA ALA A 1054 -3.52 -22.37 -1.44
C ALA A 1054 -3.77 -23.32 -2.63
N THR A 1055 -2.78 -23.53 -3.49
CA THR A 1055 -2.86 -24.52 -4.57
C THR A 1055 -2.45 -25.88 -4.02
N SER A 1056 -3.32 -26.89 -4.17
CA SER A 1056 -2.97 -28.30 -3.91
C SER A 1056 -1.77 -28.67 -4.77
N MET A 1057 -0.71 -29.22 -4.15
CA MET A 1057 0.39 -29.79 -4.92
C MET A 1057 -0.07 -31.13 -5.50
N GLN A 1058 -0.08 -31.23 -6.83
CA GLN A 1058 -0.49 -32.45 -7.55
C GLN A 1058 0.75 -33.16 -8.08
N GLY A 1059 1.10 -34.29 -7.46
CA GLY A 1059 2.05 -35.25 -8.01
C GLY A 1059 1.34 -36.27 -8.88
N PHE A 1060 1.64 -36.29 -10.18
CA PHE A 1060 1.02 -37.22 -11.11
C PHE A 1060 1.70 -38.60 -11.08
N VAL A 1061 3.03 -38.60 -11.04
CA VAL A 1061 3.86 -39.81 -11.15
C VAL A 1061 3.70 -40.75 -9.95
N ASN A 1062 3.89 -42.05 -10.18
CA ASN A 1062 4.18 -43.03 -9.13
C ASN A 1062 5.71 -43.21 -9.05
N LEU A 1063 6.27 -43.25 -7.84
CA LEU A 1063 7.71 -43.33 -7.54
C LEU A 1063 8.09 -44.59 -6.74
N ASP A 1064 7.19 -45.55 -6.59
CA ASP A 1064 7.42 -46.75 -5.78
C ASP A 1064 8.58 -47.62 -6.32
N PHE A 1065 8.93 -47.48 -7.60
CA PHE A 1065 10.10 -48.12 -8.21
C PHE A 1065 11.46 -47.63 -7.65
N LEU A 1066 11.49 -46.52 -6.90
CA LEU A 1066 12.73 -46.04 -6.28
C LEU A 1066 13.26 -46.98 -5.17
N GLU A 1067 12.45 -47.92 -4.67
CA GLU A 1067 12.90 -48.93 -3.71
C GLU A 1067 13.88 -49.96 -4.30
N GLU A 1068 13.63 -50.36 -5.54
CA GLU A 1068 14.41 -51.35 -6.29
C GLU A 1068 14.71 -50.75 -7.67
N PRO A 1069 15.74 -49.89 -7.79
CA PRO A 1069 16.06 -49.27 -9.07
C PRO A 1069 16.41 -50.37 -10.09
N SER A 1070 15.57 -50.50 -11.12
CA SER A 1070 15.73 -51.44 -12.23
C SER A 1070 17.00 -51.22 -13.03
#